data_AF-A0A7C8VT26-F1
#
_entry.id   AF-A0A7C8VT26-F1
#
_cell.length_a   1.000
_cell.length_b   1.000
_cell.length_c   1.000
_cell.angle_alpha   90.00
_cell.angle_beta   90.00
_cell.angle_gamma   90.00
#
_symmetry.space_group_name_H-M   'P 1'
#
loop_
_entity.id
_entity.type
_entity.pdbx_description
1 polymer ?
#
loop_
_entity_poly.entity_id
_entity_poly.type
_entity_poly.pdbx_seq_one_letter_code
_entity_poly.pdbx_strand_id
1 'polypeptide(L)'
;MSSGEETRKEACLQLFHCENDLPGGRMRLIVERQHMWENGQTLTVSFYDDPEQHSMGMHTKTPRYRHLVEHYGRMWERWANIKFKFVDDDNATIRITSAEDGSYSAVGTLARDDSYDNRRTMNLDLDGNEPVLNFSRTASHEFGHAIGCKHEQMNPNSGLHWIPENVVKWYHDNTSWKKASTVYHAYYNFQPMTEARGFESSQWDPKSIMHYPLQKEWTKEGVVVERSKVLSDLDKEWIGKKYPFSDSPVSGAGADKLLDRTSYAVVDGYEYRAAKMYLNLFCQSNSYSLYKVTYLFKNGSPTVLDPDWESERIKLPLHGAAAPAPGTPLAVIRYGVEDFKQIVHLFYLDRNDYIRECIFVNSELKCANKLNTKAASYSRLSAVNWQGKDEEHIRLFYQSARDDHIQEYVGLAKWNNNNAVSWSMGAYVDIGDEYPLAGSELSFVNLTWDTPCIRGFYQNTAGAIKQTKFTGGKWSLIPNWMVYGVPYATSFAAMVWDKGQVGKHKPLLYYRNYEYPGSDDQYVHKIDPMSDDTEGQVLGSAKIAHNSRLAFSDSDVGFRVFFTTPEGKLIQKVSPGKGKSFGTAAEIKFDWSSNLGQGGEDSWGDGNDDNAWDKPGPVNNDGWGDNGLVQPSKPGPPVSSGKKGPFGW
;
A
#
# COMPACT_ATOMS: atom_id res chain seq x y z
N MET A 1 5.65 -18.02 42.08
CA MET A 1 6.61 -16.90 42.02
C MET A 1 7.92 -17.43 41.42
N SER A 2 7.92 -17.72 40.13
CA SER A 2 9.15 -17.77 39.34
C SER A 2 9.67 -16.34 39.15
N SER A 3 10.97 -16.16 38.91
CA SER A 3 11.54 -14.87 38.57
C SER A 3 11.22 -14.51 37.11
N GLY A 4 11.07 -13.22 36.80
CA GLY A 4 10.87 -12.70 35.43
C GLY A 4 12.04 -12.89 34.46
N GLU A 5 12.95 -13.80 34.79
CA GLU A 5 14.01 -14.32 33.92
C GLU A 5 13.53 -15.58 33.16
N GLU A 6 12.45 -16.24 33.61
CA GLU A 6 11.83 -17.32 32.85
C GLU A 6 10.89 -16.82 31.74
N THR A 7 10.07 -15.80 31.99
CA THR A 7 9.24 -15.17 30.94
C THR A 7 10.10 -14.45 29.88
N ARG A 8 11.33 -14.04 30.22
CA ARG A 8 12.34 -13.61 29.23
C ARG A 8 12.73 -14.69 28.21
N LYS A 9 12.38 -15.97 28.42
CA LYS A 9 12.56 -17.06 27.44
C LYS A 9 11.43 -17.11 26.39
N GLU A 10 10.29 -16.47 26.64
CA GLU A 10 9.14 -16.42 25.72
C GLU A 10 9.12 -15.17 24.84
N ALA A 11 9.93 -14.16 25.18
CA ALA A 11 10.34 -13.13 24.22
C ALA A 11 11.08 -13.80 23.06
N CYS A 12 10.61 -13.63 21.82
CA CYS A 12 11.28 -14.17 20.63
C CYS A 12 12.49 -13.32 20.20
N LEU A 13 13.41 -13.09 21.16
CA LEU A 13 14.84 -13.12 20.84
C LEU A 13 15.14 -14.37 20.00
N GLN A 14 16.18 -14.32 19.19
CA GLN A 14 16.52 -15.44 18.32
C GLN A 14 16.65 -16.74 19.14
N LEU A 15 15.70 -17.67 18.89
CA LEU A 15 15.80 -19.13 19.08
C LEU A 15 15.44 -19.70 20.51
N PHE A 16 14.38 -20.57 20.65
CA PHE A 16 14.21 -21.67 21.67
C PHE A 16 13.37 -22.93 21.22
N HIS A 17 13.82 -24.18 21.54
CA HIS A 17 13.20 -25.54 21.78
C HIS A 17 11.81 -26.00 21.19
N CYS A 18 11.23 -27.23 21.31
CA CYS A 18 11.50 -28.70 21.43
C CYS A 18 10.14 -29.40 21.80
N GLU A 19 9.56 -30.53 21.31
CA GLU A 19 9.74 -31.59 20.26
C GLU A 19 8.37 -32.34 19.98
N ASN A 20 8.30 -33.33 19.03
CA ASN A 20 7.42 -34.57 18.89
C ASN A 20 5.86 -34.53 19.09
N ASP A 21 4.95 -35.28 18.40
CA ASP A 21 4.98 -36.11 17.16
C ASP A 21 3.55 -36.44 16.59
N LEU A 22 3.39 -36.60 15.25
CA LEU A 22 2.32 -37.27 14.41
C LEU A 22 0.77 -37.07 14.67
N PRO A 23 -0.15 -37.37 13.71
CA PRO A 23 -0.15 -37.16 12.24
C PRO A 23 -1.49 -36.65 11.61
N GLY A 24 -1.44 -35.98 10.44
CA GLY A 24 -2.48 -36.13 9.39
C GLY A 24 -3.48 -34.98 9.07
N GLY A 25 -3.00 -33.85 8.51
CA GLY A 25 -3.85 -32.76 7.96
C GLY A 25 -3.11 -31.84 6.97
N ARG A 26 -3.80 -30.93 6.25
CA ARG A 26 -3.22 -30.05 5.21
C ARG A 26 -3.57 -28.55 5.35
N MET A 27 -2.64 -27.70 4.90
CA MET A 27 -2.66 -26.21 4.79
C MET A 27 -2.53 -25.43 6.11
N ARG A 28 -1.74 -24.34 6.07
CA ARG A 28 -0.56 -24.26 6.96
C ARG A 28 0.27 -22.90 6.91
N LEU A 29 0.63 -22.27 8.05
CA LEU A 29 1.85 -21.42 8.42
C LEU A 29 2.07 -21.40 9.95
N ILE A 30 3.29 -21.14 10.46
CA ILE A 30 3.56 -21.24 11.91
C ILE A 30 2.90 -20.14 12.75
N VAL A 31 1.92 -20.53 13.56
CA VAL A 31 1.26 -19.72 14.60
C VAL A 31 1.08 -20.50 15.89
N GLU A 32 1.09 -19.81 17.02
CA GLU A 32 0.88 -20.41 18.35
C GLU A 32 -0.58 -20.21 18.80
N ARG A 33 -1.39 -21.28 18.79
CA ARG A 33 -2.86 -21.19 18.94
C ARG A 33 -3.32 -20.44 20.19
N GLN A 34 -2.58 -20.52 21.28
CA GLN A 34 -2.95 -19.91 22.57
C GLN A 34 -2.64 -18.40 22.64
N HIS A 35 -1.84 -17.88 21.70
CA HIS A 35 -1.41 -16.48 21.68
C HIS A 35 -1.92 -15.67 20.50
N MET A 36 -2.89 -16.19 19.75
CA MET A 36 -3.61 -15.41 18.73
C MET A 36 -4.53 -14.38 19.38
N TRP A 37 -4.70 -13.23 18.72
CA TRP A 37 -5.65 -12.20 19.12
C TRP A 37 -7.10 -12.58 18.79
N GLU A 38 -8.06 -11.81 19.31
CA GLU A 38 -9.45 -11.94 18.87
C GLU A 38 -9.59 -11.45 17.41
N ASN A 39 -10.39 -12.16 16.61
CA ASN A 39 -10.59 -11.80 15.21
C ASN A 39 -11.35 -10.46 15.08
N GLY A 40 -10.77 -9.51 14.35
CA GLY A 40 -11.25 -8.12 14.24
C GLY A 40 -10.70 -7.17 15.30
N GLN A 41 -9.88 -7.64 16.25
CA GLN A 41 -9.36 -6.83 17.36
C GLN A 41 -8.50 -5.66 16.87
N THR A 42 -8.62 -4.52 17.56
CA THR A 42 -7.70 -3.38 17.41
C THR A 42 -6.62 -3.44 18.48
N LEU A 43 -5.36 -3.37 18.06
CA LEU A 43 -4.17 -3.36 18.90
C LEU A 43 -3.64 -1.92 18.97
N THR A 44 -3.43 -1.39 20.17
CA THR A 44 -2.74 -0.11 20.35
C THR A 44 -1.24 -0.29 20.17
N VAL A 45 -0.61 0.64 19.48
CA VAL A 45 0.83 0.64 19.19
C VAL A 45 1.43 1.99 19.56
N SER A 46 2.57 2.05 20.24
CA SER A 46 3.27 3.31 20.53
C SER A 46 4.78 3.21 20.27
N PHE A 47 5.40 4.36 20.01
CA PHE A 47 6.85 4.52 19.90
C PHE A 47 7.41 4.88 21.28
N TYR A 48 7.56 3.83 22.10
CA TYR A 48 7.85 3.89 23.53
C TYR A 48 9.21 4.54 23.82
N ASP A 49 9.21 5.53 24.72
CA ASP A 49 10.42 6.25 25.13
C ASP A 49 11.11 5.52 26.29
N ASP A 50 11.77 4.41 25.97
CA ASP A 50 12.38 3.46 26.91
C ASP A 50 13.30 4.17 27.93
N PRO A 51 12.94 4.21 29.23
CA PRO A 51 13.69 4.95 30.25
C PRO A 51 15.14 4.47 30.46
N GLU A 52 15.45 3.22 30.12
CA GLU A 52 16.84 2.73 30.18
C GLU A 52 17.68 3.30 29.01
N GLN A 53 17.06 3.50 27.85
CA GLN A 53 17.68 4.00 26.61
C GLN A 53 17.67 5.54 26.49
N HIS A 54 16.73 6.22 27.15
CA HIS A 54 16.55 7.68 27.10
C HIS A 54 17.84 8.47 27.43
N SER A 55 18.73 7.87 28.24
CA SER A 55 20.04 8.43 28.59
C SER A 55 21.06 8.51 27.44
N MET A 56 20.84 7.79 26.32
CA MET A 56 21.76 7.73 25.18
C MET A 56 21.32 8.58 23.97
N GLY A 57 20.16 9.25 24.04
CA GLY A 57 19.63 10.09 22.96
C GLY A 57 19.09 9.33 21.73
N MET A 58 18.95 8.00 21.82
CA MET A 58 18.40 7.15 20.76
C MET A 58 16.87 7.27 20.67
N HIS A 59 16.38 8.41 20.20
CA HIS A 59 14.95 8.64 20.05
C HIS A 59 14.38 7.96 18.79
N THR A 60 13.42 7.06 18.99
CA THR A 60 12.58 6.36 17.99
C THR A 60 11.66 7.27 17.17
N LYS A 61 11.93 8.58 17.17
CA LYS A 61 10.98 9.65 16.88
C LYS A 61 11.24 10.37 15.55
N THR A 62 12.27 9.99 14.78
CA THR A 62 12.44 10.53 13.41
C THR A 62 11.19 10.21 12.58
N PRO A 63 10.63 11.17 11.81
CA PRO A 63 9.41 10.90 11.05
C PRO A 63 9.54 9.81 9.99
N ARG A 64 10.75 9.62 9.46
CA ARG A 64 11.09 8.52 8.55
C ARG A 64 10.94 7.16 9.24
N TYR A 65 11.56 6.99 10.40
CA TYR A 65 11.46 5.76 11.20
C TYR A 65 10.00 5.47 11.56
N ARG A 66 9.30 6.44 12.19
CA ARG A 66 7.88 6.29 12.57
C ARG A 66 7.02 5.88 11.38
N HIS A 67 7.18 6.57 10.25
CA HIS A 67 6.44 6.25 9.03
C HIS A 67 6.72 4.85 8.49
N LEU A 68 7.99 4.45 8.35
CA LEU A 68 8.33 3.16 7.72
C LEU A 68 7.90 1.98 8.61
N VAL A 69 8.03 2.10 9.93
CA VAL A 69 7.51 1.10 10.88
C VAL A 69 5.98 1.03 10.83
N GLU A 70 5.27 2.17 10.83
CA GLU A 70 3.82 2.19 10.59
C GLU A 70 3.46 1.52 9.27
N HIS A 71 4.15 1.86 8.18
CA HIS A 71 3.83 1.38 6.84
C HIS A 71 3.94 -0.14 6.72
N TYR A 72 5.09 -0.70 7.13
CA TYR A 72 5.38 -2.12 6.96
C TYR A 72 4.69 -2.99 8.02
N GLY A 73 4.58 -2.53 9.27
CA GLY A 73 3.82 -3.23 10.29
C GLY A 73 2.33 -3.35 9.95
N ARG A 74 1.75 -2.31 9.35
CA ARG A 74 0.36 -2.31 8.87
C ARG A 74 0.10 -3.17 7.63
N MET A 75 1.12 -3.68 6.92
CA MET A 75 0.89 -4.52 5.73
C MET A 75 0.06 -5.75 6.06
N TRP A 76 0.24 -6.35 7.24
CA TRP A 76 -0.56 -7.48 7.70
C TRP A 76 -2.07 -7.21 7.70
N GLU A 77 -2.52 -5.97 7.95
CA GLU A 77 -3.96 -5.59 7.97
C GLU A 77 -4.66 -5.78 6.61
N ARG A 78 -3.91 -6.04 5.53
CA ARG A 78 -4.44 -6.33 4.18
C ARG A 78 -4.90 -7.78 4.00
N TRP A 79 -4.42 -8.68 4.85
CA TRP A 79 -4.72 -10.11 4.79
C TRP A 79 -5.24 -10.66 6.12
N ALA A 80 -4.80 -10.10 7.23
CA ALA A 80 -5.33 -10.35 8.57
C ALA A 80 -6.42 -9.33 8.93
N ASN A 81 -7.54 -9.81 9.44
CA ASN A 81 -8.55 -9.01 10.12
C ASN A 81 -8.11 -8.62 11.54
N ILE A 82 -7.02 -7.88 11.63
CA ILE A 82 -6.52 -7.19 12.83
C ILE A 82 -6.34 -5.72 12.45
N LYS A 83 -6.44 -4.81 13.42
CA LYS A 83 -6.23 -3.38 13.21
C LYS A 83 -5.08 -2.88 14.08
N PHE A 84 -4.14 -2.12 13.54
CA PHE A 84 -3.13 -1.41 14.34
C PHE A 84 -3.53 0.06 14.49
N LYS A 85 -3.73 0.50 15.75
CA LYS A 85 -3.97 1.90 16.10
C LYS A 85 -2.73 2.47 16.77
N PHE A 86 -1.93 3.21 16.01
CA PHE A 86 -0.80 3.94 16.56
C PHE A 86 -1.30 5.12 17.42
N VAL A 87 -0.73 5.27 18.61
CA VAL A 87 -1.15 6.20 19.67
C VAL A 87 0.07 6.73 20.42
N ASP A 88 -0.07 7.93 20.96
CA ASP A 88 0.87 8.50 21.95
C ASP A 88 0.39 8.09 23.35
N ASP A 89 0.67 6.84 23.72
CA ASP A 89 0.27 6.21 24.99
C ASP A 89 1.26 5.09 25.34
N ASP A 90 2.00 5.25 26.43
CA ASP A 90 2.95 4.24 26.93
C ASP A 90 2.24 3.00 27.50
N ASN A 91 0.90 3.02 27.65
CA ASN A 91 0.07 1.85 28.00
C ASN A 91 -0.40 1.06 26.75
N ALA A 92 0.09 1.41 25.55
CA ALA A 92 -0.22 0.66 24.33
C ALA A 92 0.11 -0.84 24.45
N THR A 93 -0.59 -1.69 23.69
CA THR A 93 -0.35 -3.15 23.72
C THR A 93 1.02 -3.50 23.11
N ILE A 94 1.37 -2.85 22.00
CA ILE A 94 2.65 -3.00 21.32
C ILE A 94 3.47 -1.72 21.57
N ARG A 95 4.60 -1.86 22.25
CA ARG A 95 5.46 -0.75 22.70
C ARG A 95 6.82 -0.91 22.05
N ILE A 96 7.07 -0.09 21.03
CA ILE A 96 8.19 -0.21 20.08
C ILE A 96 9.33 0.72 20.48
N THR A 97 10.55 0.20 20.57
CA THR A 97 11.77 1.02 20.57
C THR A 97 12.81 0.52 19.55
N SER A 98 14.00 1.13 19.52
CA SER A 98 15.14 0.82 18.65
C SER A 98 16.45 0.89 19.46
N ALA A 99 16.67 -0.09 20.33
CA ALA A 99 17.93 -0.31 21.03
C ALA A 99 18.86 -1.24 20.21
N GLU A 100 20.18 -1.05 20.31
CA GLU A 100 21.23 -1.84 19.63
C GLU A 100 21.43 -3.25 20.25
N ASP A 101 20.34 -3.94 20.58
CA ASP A 101 20.32 -5.31 21.14
C ASP A 101 19.57 -6.34 20.29
N GLY A 102 19.32 -6.01 19.02
CA GLY A 102 18.67 -6.88 18.04
C GLY A 102 17.16 -6.69 17.96
N SER A 103 16.60 -6.95 16.78
CA SER A 103 15.14 -6.89 16.58
C SER A 103 14.44 -8.13 17.18
N TYR A 104 13.32 -7.91 17.85
CA TYR A 104 12.45 -8.96 18.41
C TYR A 104 11.06 -8.41 18.78
N SER A 105 10.06 -9.29 18.92
CA SER A 105 8.75 -8.96 19.49
C SER A 105 8.25 -10.04 20.44
N ALA A 106 7.45 -9.63 21.43
CA ALA A 106 6.52 -10.51 22.13
C ALA A 106 5.55 -11.14 21.10
N VAL A 107 5.21 -12.42 21.28
CA VAL A 107 4.39 -13.15 20.31
C VAL A 107 2.92 -13.06 20.68
N GLY A 108 2.16 -12.31 19.87
CA GLY A 108 0.71 -12.14 20.03
C GLY A 108 0.31 -11.71 21.45
N THR A 109 -0.61 -12.44 22.09
CA THR A 109 -1.14 -12.07 23.41
C THR A 109 -0.10 -12.02 24.54
N LEU A 110 1.10 -12.61 24.36
CA LEU A 110 2.21 -12.48 25.31
C LEU A 110 2.66 -11.02 25.51
N ALA A 111 2.32 -10.10 24.60
CA ALA A 111 2.51 -8.66 24.79
C ALA A 111 1.69 -8.06 25.98
N ARG A 112 0.82 -8.86 26.61
CA ARG A 112 0.06 -8.53 27.83
C ARG A 112 0.58 -9.18 29.11
N ASP A 113 1.67 -9.96 29.06
CA ASP A 113 2.23 -10.62 30.25
C ASP A 113 2.93 -9.60 31.19
N ASP A 114 2.75 -9.78 32.49
CA ASP A 114 3.29 -8.95 33.58
C ASP A 114 4.82 -8.69 33.45
N SER A 115 5.59 -9.58 32.81
CA SER A 115 7.02 -9.37 32.58
C SER A 115 7.36 -8.19 31.68
N TYR A 116 6.39 -7.71 30.89
CA TYR A 116 6.48 -6.52 30.04
C TYR A 116 5.91 -5.25 30.68
N ASP A 117 5.45 -5.28 31.94
CA ASP A 117 4.92 -4.11 32.64
C ASP A 117 5.92 -2.93 32.59
N ASN A 118 5.43 -1.78 32.09
CA ASN A 118 6.23 -0.56 31.91
C ASN A 118 7.54 -0.79 31.12
N ARG A 119 7.51 -1.66 30.10
CA ARG A 119 8.63 -2.00 29.21
C ARG A 119 8.19 -2.16 27.77
N ARG A 120 9.13 -2.03 26.83
CA ARG A 120 8.98 -2.39 25.42
C ARG A 120 8.47 -3.82 25.24
N THR A 121 7.50 -4.04 24.35
CA THR A 121 7.07 -5.37 23.88
C THR A 121 7.60 -5.69 22.48
N MET A 122 8.23 -4.73 21.81
CA MET A 122 8.93 -4.90 20.53
C MET A 122 10.19 -4.03 20.51
N ASN A 123 11.28 -4.58 19.98
CA ASN A 123 12.46 -3.82 19.58
C ASN A 123 12.67 -3.96 18.07
N LEU A 124 12.95 -2.85 17.40
CA LEU A 124 13.28 -2.77 15.97
C LEU A 124 14.63 -2.08 15.84
N ASP A 125 15.69 -2.85 16.02
CA ASP A 125 17.09 -2.43 15.87
C ASP A 125 17.37 -1.97 14.42
N LEU A 126 17.09 -0.69 14.16
CA LEU A 126 17.10 -0.02 12.86
C LEU A 126 17.34 1.49 13.05
N ASP A 127 18.44 2.02 12.54
CA ASP A 127 18.58 3.49 12.43
C ASP A 127 17.52 4.05 11.45
N GLY A 128 17.06 5.28 11.71
CA GLY A 128 16.17 6.01 10.82
C GLY A 128 16.71 6.13 9.38
N ASN A 129 18.02 6.15 9.17
CA ASN A 129 18.64 6.26 7.85
C ASN A 129 18.80 4.92 7.10
N GLU A 130 18.47 3.78 7.73
CA GLU A 130 18.53 2.45 7.10
C GLU A 130 17.79 2.41 5.74
N PRO A 131 18.22 1.57 4.78
CA PRO A 131 17.50 1.35 3.54
C PRO A 131 16.06 0.89 3.79
N VAL A 132 15.13 1.40 2.98
CA VAL A 132 13.70 1.12 3.07
C VAL A 132 13.39 -0.39 3.06
N LEU A 133 14.21 -1.20 2.37
CA LEU A 133 14.07 -2.66 2.34
C LEU A 133 14.45 -3.37 3.66
N ASN A 134 15.23 -2.74 4.53
CA ASN A 134 15.54 -3.26 5.86
C ASN A 134 14.37 -3.01 6.83
N PHE A 135 13.73 -1.83 6.77
CA PHE A 135 12.42 -1.60 7.40
C PHE A 135 11.37 -2.58 6.87
N SER A 136 11.30 -2.77 5.54
CA SER A 136 10.36 -3.69 4.89
C SER A 136 10.50 -5.12 5.38
N ARG A 137 11.73 -5.60 5.56
CA ARG A 137 12.01 -6.89 6.22
C ARG A 137 11.59 -6.86 7.69
N THR A 138 12.26 -6.05 8.49
CA THR A 138 12.28 -6.20 9.95
C THR A 138 10.95 -5.80 10.57
N ALA A 139 10.36 -4.67 10.20
CA ALA A 139 9.06 -4.27 10.75
C ALA A 139 7.94 -5.25 10.34
N SER A 140 7.94 -5.77 9.11
CA SER A 140 6.99 -6.81 8.72
C SER A 140 7.19 -8.12 9.50
N HIS A 141 8.44 -8.51 9.77
CA HIS A 141 8.78 -9.71 10.55
C HIS A 141 8.29 -9.61 12.00
N GLU A 142 8.69 -8.54 12.71
CA GLU A 142 8.31 -8.37 14.12
C GLU A 142 6.81 -8.11 14.31
N PHE A 143 6.14 -7.41 13.38
CA PHE A 143 4.68 -7.32 13.42
C PHE A 143 4.00 -8.66 13.13
N GLY A 144 4.66 -9.58 12.41
CA GLY A 144 4.21 -10.97 12.26
C GLY A 144 4.22 -11.72 13.59
N HIS A 145 5.31 -11.59 14.36
CA HIS A 145 5.35 -12.05 15.75
C HIS A 145 4.28 -11.38 16.62
N ALA A 146 4.11 -10.06 16.52
CA ALA A 146 3.11 -9.33 17.28
C ALA A 146 1.65 -9.74 16.97
N ILE A 147 1.38 -10.50 15.89
CA ILE A 147 0.08 -11.13 15.61
C ILE A 147 0.06 -12.66 15.75
N GLY A 148 1.08 -13.24 16.40
CA GLY A 148 1.10 -14.66 16.80
C GLY A 148 1.90 -15.60 15.90
N CYS A 149 2.61 -15.10 14.87
CA CYS A 149 3.46 -15.93 14.02
C CYS A 149 4.75 -16.36 14.75
N LYS A 150 5.34 -17.48 14.31
CA LYS A 150 6.70 -17.93 14.69
C LYS A 150 7.57 -18.06 13.43
N HIS A 151 8.87 -18.32 13.60
CA HIS A 151 9.82 -18.31 12.49
C HIS A 151 9.67 -19.53 11.57
N GLU A 152 9.70 -19.31 10.25
CA GLU A 152 9.40 -20.36 9.27
C GLU A 152 10.44 -21.50 9.23
N GLN A 153 11.68 -21.27 9.65
CA GLN A 153 12.67 -22.36 9.78
C GLN A 153 12.37 -23.37 10.91
N MET A 154 11.45 -23.05 11.82
CA MET A 154 10.96 -23.96 12.87
C MET A 154 9.88 -24.93 12.36
N ASN A 155 9.59 -24.94 11.05
CA ASN A 155 8.45 -25.66 10.50
C ASN A 155 8.69 -27.20 10.44
N PRO A 156 7.87 -28.03 11.12
CA PRO A 156 7.94 -29.50 11.02
C PRO A 156 7.81 -30.04 9.60
N ASN A 157 7.15 -29.31 8.69
CA ASN A 157 6.89 -29.75 7.32
C ASN A 157 8.00 -29.34 6.33
N SER A 158 9.12 -28.82 6.82
CA SER A 158 10.25 -28.36 5.99
C SER A 158 11.08 -29.49 5.40
N GLY A 159 11.14 -30.65 6.06
CA GLY A 159 11.98 -31.78 5.63
C GLY A 159 13.48 -31.50 5.69
N LEU A 160 13.90 -30.39 6.30
CA LEU A 160 15.30 -30.00 6.45
C LEU A 160 15.98 -30.88 7.51
N HIS A 161 17.00 -31.63 7.10
CA HIS A 161 17.84 -32.39 8.02
C HIS A 161 19.04 -31.53 8.40
N TRP A 162 18.85 -30.73 9.45
CA TRP A 162 19.88 -29.91 10.06
C TRP A 162 21.17 -30.69 10.37
N ILE A 163 22.29 -29.97 10.27
CA ILE A 163 23.63 -30.41 10.68
C ILE A 163 24.04 -29.53 11.87
N PRO A 164 23.77 -29.96 13.12
CA PRO A 164 23.98 -29.14 14.32
C PRO A 164 25.36 -28.52 14.40
N GLU A 165 26.38 -29.31 14.04
CA GLU A 165 27.79 -28.96 14.16
C GLU A 165 28.14 -27.78 13.26
N ASN A 166 27.55 -27.68 12.06
CA ASN A 166 27.79 -26.61 11.11
C ASN A 166 27.07 -25.32 11.51
N VAL A 167 25.82 -25.42 12.01
CA VAL A 167 25.09 -24.27 12.56
C VAL A 167 25.83 -23.71 13.79
N VAL A 168 26.16 -24.58 14.75
CA VAL A 168 26.87 -24.21 15.98
C VAL A 168 28.25 -23.61 15.68
N LYS A 169 29.02 -24.22 14.77
CA LYS A 169 30.31 -23.66 14.34
C LYS A 169 30.14 -22.29 13.70
N TRP A 170 29.15 -22.10 12.82
CA TRP A 170 28.94 -20.80 12.19
C TRP A 170 28.63 -19.71 13.22
N TYR A 171 27.67 -19.94 14.13
CA TYR A 171 27.31 -18.96 15.15
C TYR A 171 28.48 -18.65 16.11
N HIS A 172 29.26 -19.67 16.53
CA HIS A 172 30.45 -19.46 17.37
C HIS A 172 31.52 -18.57 16.69
N ASP A 173 31.79 -18.84 15.42
CA ASP A 173 32.85 -18.18 14.66
C ASP A 173 32.45 -16.75 14.23
N ASN A 174 31.17 -16.54 13.87
CA ASN A 174 30.69 -15.30 13.23
C ASN A 174 29.96 -14.33 14.18
N THR A 175 29.75 -14.68 15.44
CA THR A 175 29.08 -13.80 16.43
C THR A 175 29.91 -13.60 17.70
N SER A 176 29.41 -12.81 18.64
CA SER A 176 29.98 -12.64 20.00
C SER A 176 29.86 -13.90 20.89
N TRP A 177 29.16 -14.95 20.47
CA TRP A 177 28.77 -16.08 21.32
C TRP A 177 29.91 -17.10 21.52
N LYS A 178 30.91 -16.74 22.34
CA LYS A 178 32.14 -17.54 22.56
C LYS A 178 31.99 -18.74 23.50
N LYS A 179 30.76 -19.14 23.86
CA LYS A 179 30.47 -20.35 24.66
C LYS A 179 29.69 -21.35 23.84
N ALA A 180 30.31 -22.48 23.51
CA ALA A 180 29.69 -23.54 22.70
C ALA A 180 28.37 -24.06 23.30
N SER A 181 28.20 -24.06 24.63
CA SER A 181 26.92 -24.41 25.28
C SER A 181 25.82 -23.39 25.02
N THR A 182 26.13 -22.09 25.06
CA THR A 182 25.19 -21.02 24.69
C THR A 182 24.79 -21.14 23.22
N VAL A 183 25.72 -21.49 22.33
CA VAL A 183 25.41 -21.70 20.91
C VAL A 183 24.63 -23.00 20.66
N TYR A 184 24.90 -24.10 21.40
CA TYR A 184 24.04 -25.29 21.36
C TYR A 184 22.63 -24.99 21.86
N HIS A 185 22.50 -24.19 22.92
CA HIS A 185 21.22 -23.68 23.40
C HIS A 185 20.52 -22.77 22.39
N ALA A 186 21.22 -22.20 21.39
CA ALA A 186 20.62 -21.55 20.21
C ALA A 186 20.29 -22.54 19.07
N TYR A 187 21.02 -23.64 18.93
CA TYR A 187 20.77 -24.62 17.86
C TYR A 187 19.46 -25.39 18.06
N TYR A 188 19.08 -25.72 19.30
CA TYR A 188 17.88 -26.51 19.65
C TYR A 188 16.52 -25.94 19.20
N ASN A 189 16.54 -24.91 18.39
CA ASN A 189 15.51 -23.91 18.26
C ASN A 189 15.20 -23.64 16.79
N PHE A 190 16.03 -24.22 15.93
CA PHE A 190 15.66 -24.72 14.62
C PHE A 190 14.86 -26.06 14.73
N GLN A 191 14.56 -26.52 15.96
CA GLN A 191 13.70 -27.70 16.16
C GLN A 191 12.25 -27.44 15.74
N PRO A 192 11.56 -28.48 15.20
CA PRO A 192 10.15 -28.41 14.84
C PRO A 192 9.18 -27.90 15.92
N MET A 193 8.36 -26.91 15.54
CA MET A 193 7.14 -26.50 16.23
C MET A 193 5.96 -27.38 15.79
N THR A 194 5.84 -28.54 16.43
CA THR A 194 4.86 -29.61 16.14
C THR A 194 3.47 -29.31 16.69
N GLU A 195 2.44 -29.97 16.15
CA GLU A 195 1.05 -29.74 16.58
C GLU A 195 0.79 -30.13 18.04
N ALA A 196 1.41 -31.22 18.50
CA ALA A 196 1.35 -31.68 19.89
C ALA A 196 1.83 -30.64 20.93
N ARG A 197 2.59 -29.63 20.48
CA ARG A 197 3.05 -28.50 21.29
C ARG A 197 2.14 -27.26 21.20
N GLY A 198 0.98 -27.37 20.57
CA GLY A 198 0.00 -26.29 20.43
C GLY A 198 0.09 -25.47 19.15
N PHE A 199 1.19 -25.56 18.40
CA PHE A 199 1.38 -24.83 17.14
C PHE A 199 0.52 -25.37 16.00
N GLU A 200 0.16 -24.50 15.08
CA GLU A 200 -0.11 -24.89 13.68
C GLU A 200 1.07 -24.40 12.83
N SER A 201 1.40 -25.01 11.69
CA SER A 201 2.71 -24.86 10.99
C SER A 201 2.57 -24.80 9.46
N SER A 202 3.63 -24.49 8.67
CA SER A 202 3.56 -24.13 7.22
C SER A 202 3.68 -25.24 6.17
N GLN A 203 3.23 -24.98 4.93
CA GLN A 203 3.90 -25.55 3.74
C GLN A 203 5.22 -24.79 3.69
N TRP A 204 6.36 -25.48 3.83
CA TRP A 204 7.60 -24.77 4.08
C TRP A 204 7.95 -23.80 2.96
N ASP A 205 8.03 -22.52 3.31
CA ASP A 205 8.15 -21.43 2.37
C ASP A 205 9.49 -20.69 2.55
N PRO A 206 10.50 -20.99 1.70
CA PRO A 206 11.78 -20.27 1.70
C PRO A 206 11.65 -18.79 1.29
N LYS A 207 10.46 -18.29 0.96
CA LYS A 207 10.18 -16.87 0.67
C LYS A 207 9.39 -16.16 1.76
N SER A 208 8.95 -16.86 2.82
CA SER A 208 8.20 -16.26 3.92
C SER A 208 8.99 -15.11 4.55
N ILE A 209 8.29 -14.03 4.93
CA ILE A 209 8.89 -12.94 5.71
C ILE A 209 9.43 -13.46 7.04
N MET A 210 8.78 -14.48 7.62
CA MET A 210 9.11 -15.08 8.91
C MET A 210 10.36 -15.99 8.86
N HIS A 211 11.02 -16.13 7.71
CA HIS A 211 12.19 -17.00 7.56
C HIS A 211 13.52 -16.28 7.90
N TYR A 212 14.38 -16.97 8.66
CA TYR A 212 15.79 -16.60 8.84
C TYR A 212 16.65 -17.14 7.68
N PRO A 213 17.72 -16.44 7.28
CA PRO A 213 18.56 -16.91 6.18
C PRO A 213 19.23 -18.25 6.53
N LEU A 214 19.24 -19.18 5.58
CA LEU A 214 19.87 -20.50 5.71
C LEU A 214 21.11 -20.58 4.82
N GLN A 215 22.16 -21.21 5.32
CA GLN A 215 23.35 -21.54 4.55
C GLN A 215 23.30 -23.00 4.10
N LYS A 216 23.87 -23.25 2.92
CA LYS A 216 23.94 -24.58 2.29
C LYS A 216 24.49 -25.65 3.23
N GLU A 217 25.52 -25.30 4.00
CA GLU A 217 26.23 -26.21 4.89
C GLU A 217 25.43 -26.56 6.16
N TRP A 218 24.33 -25.87 6.46
CA TRP A 218 23.53 -26.09 7.67
C TRP A 218 22.54 -27.26 7.55
N THR A 219 22.29 -27.76 6.33
CA THR A 219 21.31 -28.83 6.04
C THR A 219 21.90 -29.87 5.11
N LYS A 220 21.51 -31.14 5.24
CA LYS A 220 21.99 -32.22 4.34
C LYS A 220 21.51 -32.03 2.90
N GLU A 221 20.39 -31.34 2.74
CA GLU A 221 19.76 -31.01 1.46
C GLU A 221 20.53 -29.91 0.70
N GLY A 222 21.45 -29.19 1.35
CA GLY A 222 22.17 -28.08 0.73
C GLY A 222 21.33 -26.82 0.52
N VAL A 223 20.25 -26.64 1.30
CA VAL A 223 19.30 -25.55 1.12
C VAL A 223 19.91 -24.20 1.50
N VAL A 224 19.71 -23.21 0.63
CA VAL A 224 19.99 -21.80 0.88
C VAL A 224 18.68 -21.04 0.93
N VAL A 225 18.54 -20.15 1.92
CA VAL A 225 17.42 -19.21 2.02
C VAL A 225 18.00 -17.81 2.23
N GLU A 226 17.59 -16.85 1.41
CA GLU A 226 18.00 -15.46 1.56
C GLU A 226 17.10 -14.70 2.54
N ARG A 227 17.47 -13.45 2.85
CA ARG A 227 16.63 -12.56 3.66
C ARG A 227 15.45 -12.03 2.83
N SER A 228 14.29 -12.67 2.94
CA SER A 228 12.99 -12.15 2.48
C SER A 228 12.79 -10.69 2.90
N LYS A 229 12.22 -9.86 2.00
CA LYS A 229 12.02 -8.41 2.18
C LYS A 229 10.54 -7.98 2.17
N VAL A 230 9.65 -8.86 1.74
CA VAL A 230 8.20 -8.65 1.62
C VAL A 230 7.47 -9.93 2.01
N LEU A 231 6.18 -9.80 2.35
CA LEU A 231 5.28 -10.93 2.57
C LEU A 231 5.17 -11.81 1.32
N SER A 232 5.37 -13.12 1.48
CA SER A 232 5.11 -14.11 0.45
C SER A 232 3.62 -14.24 0.18
N ASP A 233 3.24 -14.87 -0.93
CA ASP A 233 1.81 -15.12 -1.18
C ASP A 233 1.23 -16.21 -0.23
N LEU A 234 2.06 -17.02 0.46
CA LEU A 234 1.62 -17.96 1.51
C LEU A 234 1.47 -17.28 2.88
N ASP A 235 2.36 -16.34 3.25
CA ASP A 235 2.20 -15.50 4.44
C ASP A 235 0.81 -14.85 4.47
N LYS A 236 0.43 -14.27 3.32
CA LYS A 236 -0.86 -13.64 3.05
C LYS A 236 -2.02 -14.63 3.15
N GLU A 237 -1.92 -15.80 2.50
CA GLU A 237 -3.01 -16.78 2.46
C GLU A 237 -3.32 -17.34 3.86
N TRP A 238 -2.30 -17.67 4.65
CA TRP A 238 -2.54 -18.29 5.96
C TRP A 238 -2.98 -17.30 7.03
N ILE A 239 -2.39 -16.10 7.08
CA ILE A 239 -2.76 -15.14 8.13
C ILE A 239 -4.24 -14.72 7.99
N GLY A 240 -4.78 -14.70 6.77
CA GLY A 240 -6.21 -14.50 6.49
C GLY A 240 -7.11 -15.69 6.83
N LYS A 241 -6.56 -16.89 7.05
CA LYS A 241 -7.30 -18.01 7.66
C LYS A 241 -7.30 -17.96 9.18
N LYS A 242 -6.35 -17.23 9.79
CA LYS A 242 -6.25 -17.04 11.25
C LYS A 242 -7.02 -15.82 11.73
N TYR A 243 -7.02 -14.75 10.94
CA TYR A 243 -7.83 -13.57 11.17
C TYR A 243 -8.75 -13.34 9.94
N PRO A 244 -9.79 -14.17 9.75
CA PRO A 244 -10.68 -14.04 8.60
C PRO A 244 -11.56 -12.80 8.68
N PHE A 245 -11.63 -12.04 7.59
CA PHE A 245 -12.64 -11.00 7.42
C PHE A 245 -14.02 -11.67 7.27
N SER A 246 -15.03 -11.21 8.03
CA SER A 246 -16.39 -11.81 8.09
C SER A 246 -17.14 -11.77 6.76
N ASP A 247 -17.50 -12.92 6.20
CA ASP A 247 -18.22 -13.04 4.90
C ASP A 247 -19.59 -12.33 4.84
N SER A 248 -20.22 -12.12 6.01
CA SER A 248 -21.46 -11.34 6.11
C SER A 248 -21.18 -9.83 6.01
N PRO A 249 -21.98 -9.07 5.22
CA PRO A 249 -22.09 -7.62 5.37
C PRO A 249 -22.38 -7.24 6.84
N VAL A 250 -21.73 -6.19 7.36
CA VAL A 250 -21.92 -5.76 8.75
C VAL A 250 -23.37 -5.33 8.95
N SER A 251 -24.12 -6.02 9.82
CA SER A 251 -25.57 -5.88 9.94
C SER A 251 -26.00 -5.05 11.15
N GLY A 252 -26.85 -4.04 10.94
CA GLY A 252 -27.42 -3.19 11.99
C GLY A 252 -27.50 -1.71 11.58
N ALA A 253 -28.15 -0.88 12.41
CA ALA A 253 -28.17 0.57 12.21
C ALA A 253 -26.79 1.17 12.52
N GLY A 254 -26.18 1.85 11.54
CA GLY A 254 -24.81 2.39 11.68
C GLY A 254 -23.71 1.32 11.78
N ALA A 255 -23.94 0.15 11.19
CA ALA A 255 -23.06 -1.01 11.28
C ALA A 255 -21.69 -0.83 10.61
N ASP A 256 -21.66 -0.25 9.41
CA ASP A 256 -20.42 0.16 8.75
C ASP A 256 -20.14 1.65 8.97
N LYS A 257 -18.88 2.06 8.83
CA LYS A 257 -18.39 3.43 9.05
C LYS A 257 -17.21 3.71 8.13
N LEU A 258 -16.89 4.99 7.94
CA LEU A 258 -15.69 5.42 7.20
C LEU A 258 -14.44 4.75 7.77
N LEU A 259 -13.56 4.22 6.90
CA LEU A 259 -12.23 3.79 7.32
C LEU A 259 -11.35 5.02 7.57
N ASP A 260 -10.80 5.13 8.78
CA ASP A 260 -9.94 6.24 9.24
C ASP A 260 -8.83 6.63 8.25
N ARG A 261 -8.23 5.60 7.63
CA ARG A 261 -7.13 5.65 6.68
C ARG A 261 -7.55 5.48 5.21
N THR A 262 -8.83 5.65 4.88
CA THR A 262 -9.31 5.46 3.51
C THR A 262 -8.56 6.37 2.53
N SER A 263 -8.31 5.84 1.34
CA SER A 263 -8.06 6.70 0.18
C SER A 263 -9.37 7.35 -0.25
N TYR A 264 -9.28 8.51 -0.90
CA TYR A 264 -10.40 9.23 -1.46
C TYR A 264 -10.17 9.42 -2.96
N ALA A 265 -11.20 9.26 -3.77
CA ALA A 265 -11.18 9.62 -5.18
C ALA A 265 -12.50 10.33 -5.50
N VAL A 266 -12.45 11.48 -6.16
CA VAL A 266 -13.63 12.35 -6.34
C VAL A 266 -13.74 12.84 -7.78
N VAL A 267 -14.95 12.83 -8.32
CA VAL A 267 -15.29 13.51 -9.58
C VAL A 267 -16.56 14.33 -9.42
N ASP A 268 -16.64 15.45 -10.12
CA ASP A 268 -17.91 16.13 -10.40
C ASP A 268 -18.67 15.40 -11.53
N GLY A 269 -19.90 15.82 -11.77
CA GLY A 269 -20.72 15.34 -12.87
C GLY A 269 -21.88 16.29 -13.17
N TYR A 270 -22.45 16.15 -14.37
CA TYR A 270 -23.59 16.96 -14.77
C TYR A 270 -24.64 16.12 -15.51
N GLU A 271 -25.83 16.01 -14.92
CA GLU A 271 -26.95 15.33 -15.53
C GLU A 271 -27.70 16.29 -16.47
N TYR A 272 -27.27 16.36 -17.73
CA TYR A 272 -27.82 17.28 -18.74
C TYR A 272 -29.36 17.22 -18.87
N ARG A 273 -29.98 16.06 -18.62
CA ARG A 273 -31.45 15.88 -18.71
C ARG A 273 -32.21 16.44 -17.49
N ALA A 274 -31.59 16.50 -16.31
CA ALA A 274 -32.19 17.03 -15.09
C ALA A 274 -31.65 18.43 -14.71
N ALA A 275 -30.64 18.93 -15.43
CA ALA A 275 -29.90 20.15 -15.15
C ALA A 275 -29.23 20.20 -13.75
N LYS A 276 -28.94 19.03 -13.16
CA LYS A 276 -28.28 18.88 -11.86
C LYS A 276 -26.77 18.71 -12.01
N MET A 277 -25.99 19.41 -11.20
CA MET A 277 -24.62 18.99 -10.92
C MET A 277 -24.61 17.98 -9.77
N TYR A 278 -23.74 16.99 -9.86
CA TYR A 278 -23.46 16.04 -8.78
C TYR A 278 -21.96 15.95 -8.49
N LEU A 279 -21.63 15.43 -7.32
CA LEU A 279 -20.29 15.01 -6.93
C LEU A 279 -20.35 13.54 -6.52
N ASN A 280 -19.47 12.70 -7.07
CA ASN A 280 -19.26 11.34 -6.59
C ASN A 280 -17.94 11.30 -5.81
N LEU A 281 -18.02 11.11 -4.49
CA LEU A 281 -16.89 10.81 -3.63
C LEU A 281 -16.81 9.30 -3.41
N PHE A 282 -15.72 8.68 -3.82
CA PHE A 282 -15.43 7.27 -3.60
C PHE A 282 -14.52 7.11 -2.38
N CYS A 283 -14.89 6.19 -1.50
CA CYS A 283 -14.17 5.86 -0.27
C CYS A 283 -14.31 4.38 0.08
N GLN A 284 -13.56 3.95 1.10
CA GLN A 284 -13.62 2.62 1.70
C GLN A 284 -14.15 2.71 3.13
N SER A 285 -14.93 1.71 3.52
CA SER A 285 -15.50 1.58 4.86
C SER A 285 -14.69 0.64 5.77
N ASN A 286 -15.08 0.51 7.04
CA ASN A 286 -14.33 -0.27 8.03
C ASN A 286 -14.41 -1.79 7.78
N SER A 287 -15.44 -2.24 7.05
CA SER A 287 -15.58 -3.59 6.48
C SER A 287 -14.72 -3.83 5.24
N TYR A 288 -14.04 -2.78 4.75
CA TYR A 288 -13.30 -2.72 3.50
C TYR A 288 -14.14 -2.75 2.22
N SER A 289 -15.46 -2.65 2.34
CA SER A 289 -16.35 -2.37 1.21
C SER A 289 -16.03 -1.01 0.58
N LEU A 290 -16.13 -0.90 -0.75
CA LEU A 290 -16.06 0.40 -1.44
C LEU A 290 -17.45 1.02 -1.55
N TYR A 291 -17.52 2.32 -1.32
CA TYR A 291 -18.75 3.12 -1.40
C TYR A 291 -18.57 4.26 -2.42
N LYS A 292 -19.65 4.55 -3.15
CA LYS A 292 -19.87 5.79 -3.88
C LYS A 292 -20.79 6.65 -3.02
N VAL A 293 -20.39 7.86 -2.70
CA VAL A 293 -21.24 8.83 -2.02
C VAL A 293 -21.55 9.98 -2.97
N THR A 294 -22.84 10.25 -3.17
CA THR A 294 -23.36 11.21 -4.13
C THR A 294 -23.83 12.47 -3.40
N TYR A 295 -23.54 13.65 -3.96
CA TYR A 295 -23.93 14.94 -3.38
C TYR A 295 -24.39 15.93 -4.46
N LEU A 296 -25.49 16.63 -4.22
CA LEU A 296 -26.15 17.48 -5.22
C LEU A 296 -25.95 18.97 -4.93
N PHE A 297 -25.46 19.70 -5.94
CA PHE A 297 -25.21 21.14 -5.85
C PHE A 297 -25.72 21.88 -7.09
N LYS A 298 -25.89 23.20 -6.97
CA LYS A 298 -26.56 24.01 -7.98
C LYS A 298 -25.63 24.25 -9.17
N ASN A 299 -26.13 24.06 -10.40
CA ASN A 299 -25.38 24.45 -11.58
C ASN A 299 -25.04 25.96 -11.53
N GLY A 300 -23.77 26.31 -11.83
CA GLY A 300 -23.25 27.67 -11.74
C GLY A 300 -23.05 28.22 -10.32
N SER A 301 -23.14 27.42 -9.25
CA SER A 301 -22.86 27.88 -7.89
C SER A 301 -22.34 26.79 -6.95
N PRO A 302 -21.42 27.09 -6.01
CA PRO A 302 -21.09 26.16 -4.93
C PRO A 302 -22.24 25.95 -3.92
N THR A 303 -23.38 26.63 -4.09
CA THR A 303 -24.59 26.44 -3.28
C THR A 303 -25.08 24.99 -3.34
N VAL A 304 -25.19 24.39 -2.15
CA VAL A 304 -25.84 23.12 -1.84
C VAL A 304 -27.28 23.10 -2.39
N LEU A 305 -27.70 22.00 -3.01
CA LEU A 305 -29.13 21.75 -3.28
C LEU A 305 -29.74 20.83 -2.23
N ASP A 306 -29.03 19.75 -1.92
CA ASP A 306 -29.38 18.81 -0.86
C ASP A 306 -28.22 18.76 0.16
N PRO A 307 -28.45 19.01 1.46
CA PRO A 307 -27.40 18.91 2.47
C PRO A 307 -26.94 17.47 2.74
N ASP A 308 -27.79 16.48 2.47
CA ASP A 308 -27.53 15.09 2.80
C ASP A 308 -26.75 14.38 1.69
N TRP A 309 -25.93 13.40 2.08
CA TRP A 309 -25.01 12.69 1.18
C TRP A 309 -25.49 11.25 0.99
N GLU A 310 -26.03 10.93 -0.19
CA GLU A 310 -26.54 9.60 -0.52
C GLU A 310 -25.37 8.60 -0.64
N SER A 311 -25.29 7.61 0.25
CA SER A 311 -24.27 6.56 0.18
C SER A 311 -24.79 5.30 -0.53
N GLU A 312 -23.98 4.73 -1.43
CA GLU A 312 -24.24 3.47 -2.12
C GLU A 312 -23.00 2.57 -2.00
N ARG A 313 -23.17 1.37 -1.44
CA ARG A 313 -22.11 0.34 -1.46
C ARG A 313 -21.97 -0.21 -2.88
N ILE A 314 -20.77 -0.08 -3.46
CA ILE A 314 -20.46 -0.65 -4.78
C ILE A 314 -20.52 -2.17 -4.68
N LYS A 315 -21.26 -2.81 -5.59
CA LYS A 315 -21.47 -4.27 -5.60
C LYS A 315 -20.22 -5.01 -6.07
N LEU A 316 -19.30 -5.26 -5.14
CA LEU A 316 -18.05 -6.02 -5.32
C LEU A 316 -17.99 -7.19 -4.34
N PRO A 317 -17.13 -8.21 -4.59
CA PRO A 317 -16.84 -9.24 -3.61
C PRO A 317 -16.33 -8.63 -2.32
N LEU A 318 -16.84 -9.12 -1.20
CA LEU A 318 -16.40 -8.69 0.14
C LEU A 318 -15.16 -9.48 0.60
N HIS A 319 -14.93 -10.69 0.07
CA HIS A 319 -13.87 -11.63 0.47
C HIS A 319 -13.20 -12.32 -0.73
N GLY A 320 -12.18 -13.12 -0.45
CA GLY A 320 -11.34 -13.75 -1.47
C GLY A 320 -10.39 -12.78 -2.19
N ALA A 321 -9.70 -13.28 -3.21
CA ALA A 321 -8.66 -12.56 -3.93
C ALA A 321 -9.14 -11.27 -4.62
N ALA A 322 -10.34 -11.30 -5.22
CA ALA A 322 -10.89 -10.22 -6.04
C ALA A 322 -11.58 -9.11 -5.23
N ALA A 323 -11.73 -9.27 -3.92
CA ALA A 323 -12.26 -8.23 -3.04
C ALA A 323 -11.31 -7.03 -2.97
N PRO A 324 -11.83 -5.80 -2.75
CA PRO A 324 -11.00 -4.63 -2.47
C PRO A 324 -10.01 -4.90 -1.33
N ALA A 325 -8.77 -4.46 -1.52
CA ALA A 325 -7.76 -4.53 -0.48
C ALA A 325 -8.11 -3.59 0.69
N PRO A 326 -7.89 -4.02 1.94
CA PRO A 326 -7.89 -3.10 3.08
C PRO A 326 -6.94 -1.91 2.88
N GLY A 327 -7.44 -0.69 3.07
CA GLY A 327 -6.68 0.54 2.86
C GLY A 327 -6.29 0.81 1.41
N THR A 328 -7.00 0.23 0.43
CA THR A 328 -6.66 0.35 -1.00
C THR A 328 -6.45 1.81 -1.44
N PRO A 329 -5.48 2.10 -2.33
CA PRO A 329 -5.54 3.33 -3.12
C PRO A 329 -6.85 3.39 -3.92
N LEU A 330 -7.33 4.60 -4.17
CA LEU A 330 -8.40 4.87 -5.11
C LEU A 330 -7.91 5.96 -6.07
N ALA A 331 -8.09 5.74 -7.37
CA ALA A 331 -7.87 6.76 -8.40
C ALA A 331 -9.11 6.82 -9.31
N VAL A 332 -9.40 7.98 -9.88
CA VAL A 332 -10.62 8.17 -10.68
C VAL A 332 -10.36 9.09 -11.87
N ILE A 333 -11.04 8.81 -12.98
CA ILE A 333 -11.13 9.70 -14.14
C ILE A 333 -12.58 9.81 -14.62
N ARG A 334 -12.89 10.91 -15.32
CA ARG A 334 -14.17 11.16 -15.97
C ARG A 334 -13.95 11.70 -17.38
N TYR A 335 -14.76 11.23 -18.32
CA TYR A 335 -14.90 11.83 -19.65
C TYR A 335 -16.35 11.73 -20.13
N GLY A 336 -16.71 12.61 -21.07
CA GLY A 336 -17.99 12.54 -21.79
C GLY A 336 -17.82 11.79 -23.11
N VAL A 337 -18.91 11.17 -23.57
CA VAL A 337 -19.07 10.68 -24.96
C VAL A 337 -20.41 11.14 -25.52
N GLU A 338 -20.73 10.73 -26.73
CA GLU A 338 -21.97 11.07 -27.44
C GLU A 338 -23.26 10.72 -26.64
N ASP A 339 -24.36 11.42 -26.96
CA ASP A 339 -25.62 11.46 -26.21
C ASP A 339 -25.51 12.02 -24.77
N PHE A 340 -24.50 12.84 -24.48
CA PHE A 340 -24.21 13.41 -23.16
C PHE A 340 -23.91 12.37 -22.06
N LYS A 341 -23.52 11.15 -22.44
CA LYS A 341 -23.18 10.09 -21.49
C LYS A 341 -21.86 10.43 -20.80
N GLN A 342 -21.82 10.29 -19.48
CA GLN A 342 -20.62 10.50 -18.67
C GLN A 342 -20.10 9.15 -18.18
N ILE A 343 -18.83 8.87 -18.49
CA ILE A 343 -18.14 7.63 -18.11
C ILE A 343 -17.18 7.98 -16.98
N VAL A 344 -17.23 7.21 -15.90
CA VAL A 344 -16.32 7.32 -14.76
C VAL A 344 -15.65 5.96 -14.55
N HIS A 345 -14.32 5.96 -14.51
CA HIS A 345 -13.54 4.79 -14.12
C HIS A 345 -12.99 5.01 -12.71
N LEU A 346 -13.33 4.12 -11.78
CA LEU A 346 -12.74 4.05 -10.45
C LEU A 346 -11.72 2.89 -10.42
N PHE A 347 -10.46 3.18 -10.14
CA PHE A 347 -9.38 2.20 -10.03
C PHE A 347 -9.04 1.92 -8.56
N TYR A 348 -8.82 0.65 -8.23
CA TYR A 348 -8.46 0.17 -6.88
C TYR A 348 -7.50 -1.04 -6.96
N LEU A 349 -6.97 -1.50 -5.83
CA LEU A 349 -6.21 -2.75 -5.72
C LEU A 349 -7.04 -3.84 -5.02
N ASP A 350 -6.96 -5.07 -5.52
CA ASP A 350 -7.52 -6.24 -4.84
C ASP A 350 -6.56 -6.85 -3.80
N ARG A 351 -7.03 -7.85 -3.05
CA ARG A 351 -6.23 -8.52 -2.01
C ARG A 351 -5.01 -9.28 -2.56
N ASN A 352 -4.92 -9.53 -3.86
CA ASN A 352 -3.76 -10.14 -4.52
C ASN A 352 -2.84 -9.11 -5.21
N ASP A 353 -3.02 -7.82 -4.89
CA ASP A 353 -2.28 -6.66 -5.40
C ASP A 353 -2.54 -6.35 -6.90
N TYR A 354 -3.58 -6.95 -7.51
CA TYR A 354 -3.98 -6.60 -8.87
C TYR A 354 -4.76 -5.29 -8.89
N ILE A 355 -4.43 -4.45 -9.87
CA ILE A 355 -5.23 -3.28 -10.22
C ILE A 355 -6.57 -3.77 -10.78
N ARG A 356 -7.67 -3.16 -10.32
CA ARG A 356 -9.05 -3.41 -10.71
C ARG A 356 -9.75 -2.09 -11.07
N GLU A 357 -10.82 -2.18 -11.84
CA GLU A 357 -11.62 -1.03 -12.28
C GLU A 357 -13.11 -1.26 -12.01
N CYS A 358 -13.85 -0.19 -11.72
CA CYS A 358 -15.31 -0.13 -11.78
C CYS A 358 -15.72 0.95 -12.78
N ILE A 359 -16.52 0.59 -13.78
CA ILE A 359 -16.96 1.52 -14.83
C ILE A 359 -18.41 1.91 -14.56
N PHE A 360 -18.63 3.20 -14.31
CA PHE A 360 -19.95 3.81 -14.19
C PHE A 360 -20.31 4.57 -15.46
N VAL A 361 -21.55 4.47 -15.90
CA VAL A 361 -22.11 5.28 -17.00
C VAL A 361 -23.32 6.03 -16.42
N ASN A 362 -23.26 7.36 -16.43
CA ASN A 362 -24.25 8.24 -15.77
C ASN A 362 -24.48 7.86 -14.29
N SER A 363 -23.38 7.65 -13.54
CA SER A 363 -23.37 7.21 -12.13
C SER A 363 -23.93 5.81 -11.82
N GLU A 364 -24.49 5.08 -12.80
CA GLU A 364 -24.87 3.68 -12.68
C GLU A 364 -23.68 2.75 -12.97
N LEU A 365 -23.40 1.79 -12.09
CA LEU A 365 -22.36 0.77 -12.33
C LEU A 365 -22.76 -0.13 -13.52
N LYS A 366 -21.86 -0.29 -14.50
CA LYS A 366 -22.10 -1.13 -15.70
C LYS A 366 -21.24 -2.39 -15.77
N CYS A 367 -20.01 -2.34 -15.27
CA CYS A 367 -19.16 -3.51 -15.12
C CYS A 367 -18.02 -3.26 -14.12
N ALA A 368 -17.38 -4.34 -13.71
CA ALA A 368 -16.14 -4.33 -12.96
C ALA A 368 -15.08 -5.17 -13.67
N ASN A 369 -13.82 -4.76 -13.53
CA ASN A 369 -12.60 -5.51 -13.80
C ASN A 369 -12.39 -6.07 -15.23
N LYS A 370 -11.71 -5.31 -16.10
CA LYS A 370 -10.98 -5.85 -17.27
C LYS A 370 -9.46 -5.70 -17.17
N LEU A 371 -8.95 -5.40 -15.97
CA LEU A 371 -7.52 -5.18 -15.72
C LEU A 371 -6.84 -6.47 -15.27
N ASN A 372 -5.65 -6.73 -15.80
CA ASN A 372 -4.79 -7.83 -15.36
C ASN A 372 -3.34 -7.36 -15.23
N THR A 373 -3.07 -6.59 -14.17
CA THR A 373 -1.75 -6.04 -13.87
C THR A 373 -1.58 -5.93 -12.36
N LYS A 374 -0.47 -6.45 -11.84
CA LYS A 374 -0.15 -6.48 -10.40
C LYS A 374 0.76 -5.30 -10.04
N ALA A 375 0.31 -4.48 -9.09
CA ALA A 375 1.09 -3.38 -8.52
C ALA A 375 1.91 -3.87 -7.32
N ALA A 376 2.82 -3.05 -6.83
CA ALA A 376 3.41 -3.27 -5.51
C ALA A 376 2.32 -3.21 -4.43
N SER A 377 2.44 -4.05 -3.39
CA SER A 377 1.47 -4.16 -2.30
C SER A 377 1.33 -2.88 -1.43
N TYR A 378 2.29 -1.96 -1.54
CA TYR A 378 2.27 -0.64 -0.93
C TYR A 378 1.80 0.48 -1.87
N SER A 379 1.61 0.18 -3.16
CA SER A 379 1.46 1.18 -4.23
C SER A 379 0.28 2.12 -4.00
N ARG A 380 0.46 3.39 -4.36
CA ARG A 380 -0.63 4.31 -4.63
C ARG A 380 -1.05 4.23 -6.10
N LEU A 381 -2.16 4.86 -6.47
CA LEU A 381 -2.67 4.91 -7.83
C LEU A 381 -2.91 6.37 -8.22
N SER A 382 -2.62 6.72 -9.48
CA SER A 382 -2.97 8.02 -10.06
C SER A 382 -3.45 7.83 -11.48
N ALA A 383 -4.52 8.51 -11.89
CA ALA A 383 -5.09 8.34 -13.22
C ALA A 383 -5.32 9.69 -13.90
N VAL A 384 -5.04 9.77 -15.20
CA VAL A 384 -5.34 10.94 -16.04
C VAL A 384 -5.93 10.49 -17.37
N ASN A 385 -6.69 11.38 -17.99
CA ASN A 385 -7.28 11.18 -19.31
C ASN A 385 -7.19 12.45 -20.16
N TRP A 386 -7.23 12.27 -21.48
CA TRP A 386 -7.45 13.32 -22.46
C TRP A 386 -8.16 12.77 -23.71
N GLN A 387 -8.92 13.65 -24.34
CA GLN A 387 -9.71 13.34 -25.52
C GLN A 387 -8.78 13.14 -26.74
N GLY A 388 -8.89 12.00 -27.40
CA GLY A 388 -8.32 11.77 -28.72
C GLY A 388 -9.28 12.22 -29.83
N LYS A 389 -9.05 11.75 -31.07
CA LYS A 389 -9.95 12.07 -32.19
C LYS A 389 -11.27 11.31 -32.11
N ASP A 390 -11.20 9.99 -31.91
CA ASP A 390 -12.33 9.04 -31.95
C ASP A 390 -12.32 8.07 -30.73
N GLU A 391 -11.48 8.39 -29.72
CA GLU A 391 -11.20 7.56 -28.55
C GLU A 391 -10.73 8.44 -27.37
N GLU A 392 -10.92 7.97 -26.12
CA GLU A 392 -10.31 8.58 -24.94
C GLU A 392 -8.97 7.92 -24.65
N HIS A 393 -7.93 8.72 -24.44
CA HIS A 393 -6.64 8.23 -23.97
C HIS A 393 -6.59 8.25 -22.44
N ILE A 394 -6.28 7.11 -21.84
CA ILE A 394 -6.19 6.93 -20.38
C ILE A 394 -4.74 6.59 -20.02
N ARG A 395 -4.24 7.12 -18.89
CA ARG A 395 -3.02 6.67 -18.23
C ARG A 395 -3.27 6.43 -16.75
N LEU A 396 -2.82 5.28 -16.28
CA LEU A 396 -2.79 4.92 -14.87
C LEU A 396 -1.33 4.76 -14.42
N PHE A 397 -1.00 5.29 -13.25
CA PHE A 397 0.34 5.27 -12.67
C PHE A 397 0.34 4.54 -11.33
N TYR A 398 1.31 3.66 -11.15
CA TYR A 398 1.46 2.80 -9.97
C TYR A 398 2.94 2.46 -9.76
N GLN A 399 3.32 1.98 -8.57
CA GLN A 399 4.66 1.46 -8.31
C GLN A 399 4.74 -0.03 -8.69
N SER A 400 5.77 -0.37 -9.45
CA SER A 400 6.10 -1.72 -9.90
C SER A 400 6.43 -2.64 -8.72
N ALA A 401 5.85 -3.85 -8.71
CA ALA A 401 6.16 -4.88 -7.71
C ALA A 401 7.54 -5.54 -7.87
N ARG A 402 8.33 -5.14 -8.88
CA ARG A 402 9.62 -5.76 -9.22
C ARG A 402 10.85 -4.96 -8.78
N ASP A 403 10.72 -3.64 -8.84
CA ASP A 403 11.83 -2.68 -8.81
C ASP A 403 11.40 -1.28 -8.29
N ASP A 404 10.23 -1.19 -7.65
CA ASP A 404 9.64 -0.01 -6.99
C ASP A 404 9.36 1.21 -7.91
N HIS A 405 9.76 1.15 -9.18
CA HIS A 405 9.66 2.21 -10.19
C HIS A 405 8.21 2.60 -10.48
N ILE A 406 7.99 3.87 -10.86
CA ILE A 406 6.67 4.34 -11.27
C ILE A 406 6.39 3.88 -12.71
N GLN A 407 5.46 2.95 -12.87
CA GLN A 407 5.05 2.34 -14.13
C GLN A 407 3.77 3.00 -14.66
N GLU A 408 3.76 3.30 -15.96
CA GLU A 408 2.58 3.73 -16.70
C GLU A 408 1.82 2.51 -17.24
N TYR A 409 0.49 2.49 -17.09
CA TYR A 409 -0.41 1.58 -17.79
C TYR A 409 -1.30 2.38 -18.75
N VAL A 410 -1.34 1.96 -20.01
CA VAL A 410 -1.86 2.72 -21.15
C VAL A 410 -3.20 2.15 -21.57
N GLY A 411 -4.27 2.92 -21.34
CA GLY A 411 -5.63 2.60 -21.79
C GLY A 411 -6.03 3.43 -23.00
N LEU A 412 -6.78 2.83 -23.92
CA LEU A 412 -7.43 3.49 -25.05
C LEU A 412 -8.90 3.05 -25.09
N ALA A 413 -9.84 3.98 -24.89
CA ALA A 413 -11.27 3.69 -24.80
C ALA A 413 -11.99 4.21 -26.05
N LYS A 414 -12.34 3.31 -26.98
CA LYS A 414 -12.96 3.70 -28.26
C LYS A 414 -14.43 4.00 -28.11
N TRP A 415 -14.87 5.14 -28.66
CA TRP A 415 -16.22 5.68 -28.43
C TRP A 415 -17.33 4.91 -29.16
N ASN A 416 -16.98 3.96 -30.04
CA ASN A 416 -17.89 3.13 -30.81
C ASN A 416 -18.15 1.71 -30.24
N ASN A 417 -17.39 1.27 -29.22
CA ASN A 417 -17.32 -0.15 -28.82
C ASN A 417 -17.74 -0.40 -27.35
N ASN A 418 -18.98 -0.11 -26.95
CA ASN A 418 -19.50 -0.33 -25.59
C ASN A 418 -18.58 0.20 -24.45
N ASN A 419 -17.84 1.28 -24.71
CA ASN A 419 -16.81 1.85 -23.83
C ASN A 419 -15.70 0.86 -23.41
N ALA A 420 -15.43 -0.17 -24.22
CA ALA A 420 -14.34 -1.11 -23.97
C ALA A 420 -12.98 -0.42 -24.11
N VAL A 421 -12.17 -0.52 -23.05
CA VAL A 421 -10.80 -0.03 -23.00
C VAL A 421 -9.85 -1.14 -23.41
N SER A 422 -9.00 -0.92 -24.41
CA SER A 422 -7.82 -1.76 -24.65
C SER A 422 -6.66 -1.25 -23.82
N TRP A 423 -6.05 -2.13 -23.03
CA TRP A 423 -4.97 -1.81 -22.10
C TRP A 423 -3.64 -2.43 -22.53
N SER A 424 -2.53 -1.73 -22.23
CA SER A 424 -1.17 -2.13 -22.59
C SER A 424 -0.14 -1.53 -21.61
N MET A 425 1.04 -2.15 -21.50
CA MET A 425 2.10 -1.62 -20.64
C MET A 425 2.75 -0.38 -21.26
N GLY A 426 2.85 0.71 -20.50
CA GLY A 426 3.56 1.93 -20.89
C GLY A 426 5.04 1.88 -20.54
N ALA A 427 5.70 3.04 -20.62
CA ALA A 427 7.07 3.17 -20.15
C ALA A 427 7.14 3.31 -18.61
N TYR A 428 8.30 3.07 -18.02
CA TYR A 428 8.60 3.69 -16.73
C TYR A 428 8.63 5.22 -16.88
N VAL A 429 8.11 5.90 -15.87
CA VAL A 429 8.16 7.36 -15.77
C VAL A 429 9.60 7.78 -15.52
N ASP A 430 10.19 8.57 -16.42
CA ASP A 430 11.56 9.09 -16.29
C ASP A 430 11.63 10.04 -15.07
N ILE A 431 12.43 9.60 -14.09
CA ILE A 431 12.72 10.25 -12.82
C ILE A 431 14.23 10.52 -12.65
N GLY A 432 15.04 10.31 -13.69
CA GLY A 432 16.50 10.33 -13.59
C GLY A 432 17.04 9.25 -12.63
N ASP A 433 18.14 9.55 -11.93
CA ASP A 433 18.76 8.67 -10.93
C ASP A 433 18.07 8.71 -9.54
N GLU A 434 16.87 9.29 -9.46
CA GLU A 434 16.05 9.34 -8.24
C GLU A 434 15.26 8.04 -8.04
N TYR A 435 15.17 7.55 -6.81
CA TYR A 435 14.28 6.44 -6.47
C TYR A 435 13.02 6.95 -5.77
N PRO A 436 11.82 6.47 -6.13
CA PRO A 436 10.59 6.81 -5.41
C PRO A 436 10.60 6.14 -4.04
N LEU A 437 9.99 6.79 -3.05
CA LEU A 437 9.70 6.16 -1.76
C LEU A 437 8.71 5.01 -1.98
N ALA A 438 8.95 3.83 -1.40
CA ALA A 438 7.97 2.76 -1.39
C ALA A 438 6.71 3.22 -0.64
N GLY A 439 5.56 3.18 -1.30
CA GLY A 439 4.30 3.69 -0.75
C GLY A 439 4.11 5.20 -0.89
N SER A 440 4.95 5.87 -1.69
CA SER A 440 4.78 7.26 -2.11
C SER A 440 3.36 7.51 -2.61
N GLU A 441 2.78 8.66 -2.25
CA GLU A 441 1.64 9.17 -2.99
C GLU A 441 2.03 9.39 -4.46
N LEU A 442 1.10 9.14 -5.38
CA LEU A 442 1.29 9.38 -6.80
C LEU A 442 0.21 10.37 -7.24
N SER A 443 0.62 11.55 -7.69
CA SER A 443 -0.31 12.53 -8.24
C SER A 443 0.12 12.97 -9.63
N PHE A 444 -0.67 12.58 -10.63
CA PHE A 444 -0.46 12.91 -12.02
C PHE A 444 -1.63 13.74 -12.54
N VAL A 445 -1.34 14.77 -13.33
CA VAL A 445 -2.37 15.63 -13.93
C VAL A 445 -2.00 16.00 -15.37
N ASN A 446 -2.98 15.96 -16.29
CA ASN A 446 -2.80 16.44 -17.65
C ASN A 446 -3.21 17.92 -17.76
N LEU A 447 -2.32 18.77 -18.29
CA LEU A 447 -2.49 20.24 -18.36
C LEU A 447 -3.34 20.72 -19.56
N THR A 448 -3.78 19.78 -20.40
CA THR A 448 -4.32 19.95 -21.75
C THR A 448 -5.58 19.09 -21.93
N TRP A 449 -6.42 19.43 -22.91
CA TRP A 449 -7.69 18.72 -23.15
C TRP A 449 -7.58 17.55 -24.14
N ASP A 450 -6.76 17.74 -25.17
CA ASP A 450 -6.71 17.00 -26.44
C ASP A 450 -5.37 16.28 -26.69
N THR A 451 -4.40 16.50 -25.81
CA THR A 451 -2.98 16.18 -26.01
C THR A 451 -2.31 15.80 -24.69
N PRO A 452 -1.27 14.97 -24.68
CA PRO A 452 -0.54 14.61 -23.47
C PRO A 452 0.50 15.68 -23.08
N CYS A 453 0.19 16.44 -22.03
CA CYS A 453 1.10 17.36 -21.34
C CYS A 453 0.96 17.11 -19.82
N ILE A 454 1.54 16.00 -19.36
CA ILE A 454 1.35 15.51 -17.99
C ILE A 454 2.39 16.14 -17.05
N ARG A 455 2.00 16.37 -15.80
CA ARG A 455 2.91 16.57 -14.65
C ARG A 455 2.65 15.47 -13.64
N GLY A 456 3.72 14.81 -13.21
CA GLY A 456 3.70 13.78 -12.18
C GLY A 456 4.44 14.25 -10.94
N PHE A 457 3.93 13.91 -9.77
CA PHE A 457 4.50 14.17 -8.45
C PHE A 457 4.62 12.86 -7.69
N TYR A 458 5.76 12.70 -7.01
CA TYR A 458 6.11 11.55 -6.18
C TYR A 458 7.06 12.01 -5.06
N GLN A 459 7.13 11.29 -3.96
CA GLN A 459 8.15 11.50 -2.93
C GLN A 459 9.35 10.58 -3.22
N ASN A 460 10.57 11.09 -3.11
CA ASN A 460 11.78 10.28 -3.28
C ASN A 460 12.22 9.59 -1.97
N THR A 461 13.20 8.69 -2.06
CA THR A 461 13.79 8.00 -0.90
C THR A 461 14.54 8.90 0.08
N ALA A 462 14.75 10.19 -0.24
CA ALA A 462 15.25 11.21 0.69
C ALA A 462 14.11 11.95 1.43
N GLY A 463 12.85 11.71 1.09
CA GLY A 463 11.67 12.31 1.72
C GLY A 463 11.21 13.63 1.08
N ALA A 464 11.80 14.07 -0.03
CA ALA A 464 11.36 15.26 -0.74
C ALA A 464 10.31 14.92 -1.81
N ILE A 465 9.28 15.77 -1.98
CA ILE A 465 8.38 15.68 -3.13
C ILE A 465 9.13 16.20 -4.36
N LYS A 466 9.17 15.40 -5.42
CA LYS A 466 9.81 15.67 -6.71
C LYS A 466 8.75 15.84 -7.80
N GLN A 467 9.18 16.36 -8.96
CA GLN A 467 8.30 16.55 -10.12
C GLN A 467 8.93 16.01 -11.41
N THR A 468 8.11 15.33 -12.20
CA THR A 468 8.42 14.84 -13.55
C THR A 468 7.36 15.33 -14.54
N LYS A 469 7.68 15.36 -15.83
CA LYS A 469 6.80 15.83 -16.90
C LYS A 469 6.79 14.87 -18.09
N PHE A 470 5.62 14.68 -18.70
CA PHE A 470 5.50 14.13 -20.04
C PHE A 470 5.14 15.27 -21.00
N THR A 471 5.93 15.46 -22.06
CA THR A 471 5.64 16.46 -23.10
C THR A 471 6.35 16.04 -24.38
N GLY A 472 5.67 16.13 -25.53
CA GLY A 472 6.27 15.76 -26.82
C GLY A 472 6.57 14.26 -26.97
N GLY A 473 5.84 13.39 -26.26
CA GLY A 473 6.00 11.94 -26.35
C GLY A 473 7.05 11.33 -25.41
N LYS A 474 7.74 12.12 -24.59
CA LYS A 474 8.77 11.64 -23.65
C LYS A 474 8.51 12.11 -22.21
N TRP A 475 8.81 11.24 -21.24
CA TRP A 475 9.02 11.61 -19.84
C TRP A 475 10.36 12.33 -19.64
N SER A 476 10.45 13.14 -18.57
CA SER A 476 11.71 13.72 -18.07
C SER A 476 11.51 14.28 -16.66
N LEU A 477 12.51 14.11 -15.79
CA LEU A 477 12.59 14.81 -14.50
C LEU A 477 12.60 16.34 -14.70
N ILE A 478 12.01 17.10 -13.77
CA ILE A 478 12.25 18.54 -13.66
C ILE A 478 13.38 18.75 -12.65
N PRO A 479 14.59 19.16 -13.09
CA PRO A 479 15.74 19.31 -12.19
C PRO A 479 15.53 20.46 -11.21
N ASN A 480 16.21 20.37 -10.07
CA ASN A 480 16.27 21.36 -8.98
C ASN A 480 14.94 21.66 -8.24
N TRP A 481 13.77 21.40 -8.82
CA TRP A 481 12.50 21.56 -8.10
C TRP A 481 12.26 20.41 -7.10
N MET A 482 11.95 20.76 -5.85
CA MET A 482 11.46 19.84 -4.83
C MET A 482 10.76 20.58 -3.68
N VAL A 483 9.92 19.87 -2.92
CA VAL A 483 9.48 20.29 -1.57
C VAL A 483 10.14 19.36 -0.55
N TYR A 484 10.98 19.90 0.32
CA TYR A 484 11.71 19.16 1.36
C TYR A 484 11.08 19.37 2.76
N GLY A 485 11.57 18.64 3.77
CA GLY A 485 11.14 18.79 5.17
C GLY A 485 9.74 18.27 5.50
N VAL A 486 9.07 17.64 4.53
CA VAL A 486 7.70 17.12 4.64
C VAL A 486 7.64 15.72 5.31
N PRO A 487 6.48 15.30 5.84
CA PRO A 487 6.29 13.96 6.37
C PRO A 487 6.64 12.86 5.36
N TYR A 488 7.21 11.74 5.81
CA TYR A 488 7.37 10.56 4.96
C TYR A 488 6.01 9.91 4.62
N ALA A 489 5.87 9.48 3.37
CA ALA A 489 4.61 9.22 2.66
C ALA A 489 3.49 10.24 2.97
N THR A 490 3.85 11.53 2.99
CA THR A 490 2.88 12.62 3.00
C THR A 490 1.89 12.43 1.85
N SER A 491 0.60 12.68 2.11
CA SER A 491 -0.39 12.70 1.04
C SER A 491 -0.35 14.05 0.34
N PHE A 492 -0.28 14.02 -0.98
CA PHE A 492 -0.35 15.18 -1.84
C PHE A 492 -1.18 14.88 -3.08
N ALA A 493 -1.86 15.90 -3.58
CA ALA A 493 -2.49 15.84 -4.88
C ALA A 493 -2.35 17.18 -5.61
N ALA A 494 -2.07 17.09 -6.90
CA ALA A 494 -2.06 18.20 -7.82
C ALA A 494 -3.45 18.38 -8.43
N MET A 495 -3.81 19.64 -8.70
CA MET A 495 -4.96 20.02 -9.54
C MET A 495 -4.47 20.87 -10.71
N VAL A 496 -5.31 21.03 -11.73
CA VAL A 496 -5.09 21.99 -12.83
C VAL A 496 -6.22 23.01 -12.78
N TRP A 497 -5.90 24.30 -12.72
CA TRP A 497 -6.94 25.32 -12.54
C TRP A 497 -7.74 25.57 -13.83
N ASP A 498 -7.05 25.84 -14.93
CA ASP A 498 -7.62 25.79 -16.28
C ASP A 498 -6.77 24.81 -17.07
N LYS A 499 -7.37 23.82 -17.73
CA LYS A 499 -6.72 23.06 -18.81
C LYS A 499 -6.79 23.87 -20.11
N GLY A 500 -5.84 23.69 -21.01
CA GLY A 500 -5.86 24.40 -22.29
C GLY A 500 -4.68 24.07 -23.19
N GLN A 501 -3.93 25.08 -23.64
CA GLN A 501 -2.81 24.88 -24.58
C GLN A 501 -1.48 24.60 -23.88
N VAL A 502 -0.67 23.70 -24.46
CA VAL A 502 0.67 23.34 -23.97
C VAL A 502 1.48 24.59 -23.58
N GLY A 503 2.02 24.58 -22.36
CA GLY A 503 2.88 25.65 -21.84
C GLY A 503 2.16 26.87 -21.22
N LYS A 504 0.83 27.02 -21.39
CA LYS A 504 0.08 28.15 -20.81
C LYS A 504 -0.51 27.89 -19.42
N HIS A 505 -0.51 26.64 -18.97
CA HIS A 505 -1.20 26.19 -17.76
C HIS A 505 -0.21 25.55 -16.78
N LYS A 506 -0.48 25.72 -15.49
CA LYS A 506 0.34 25.22 -14.37
C LYS A 506 -0.51 24.29 -13.49
N PRO A 507 0.07 23.22 -12.91
CA PRO A 507 -0.56 22.54 -11.79
C PRO A 507 -0.51 23.42 -10.54
N LEU A 508 -1.36 23.15 -9.55
CA LEU A 508 -1.18 23.58 -8.17
C LEU A 508 -1.05 22.33 -7.31
N LEU A 509 0.01 22.21 -6.53
CA LEU A 509 0.24 21.07 -5.66
C LEU A 509 -0.25 21.40 -4.24
N TYR A 510 -1.03 20.50 -3.68
CA TYR A 510 -1.44 20.54 -2.28
C TYR A 510 -0.87 19.30 -1.59
N TYR A 511 -0.34 19.47 -0.39
CA TYR A 511 0.38 18.42 0.33
C TYR A 511 0.19 18.55 1.83
N ARG A 512 0.22 17.44 2.56
CA ARG A 512 0.21 17.45 4.03
C ARG A 512 1.59 17.84 4.55
N ASN A 513 1.65 18.73 5.52
CA ASN A 513 2.89 19.11 6.19
C ASN A 513 2.67 19.41 7.68
N TYR A 514 3.77 19.45 8.44
CA TYR A 514 3.80 19.89 9.82
C TYR A 514 3.50 21.38 9.98
N GLU A 515 2.93 21.76 11.12
CA GLU A 515 2.86 23.16 11.55
C GLU A 515 4.26 23.78 11.70
N TYR A 516 5.18 23.00 12.26
CA TYR A 516 6.61 23.28 12.39
C TYR A 516 7.37 21.94 12.51
N PRO A 517 8.67 21.86 12.17
CA PRO A 517 9.42 20.60 12.21
C PRO A 517 9.32 19.88 13.55
N GLY A 518 8.80 18.64 13.54
CA GLY A 518 8.62 17.81 14.73
C GLY A 518 7.27 17.91 15.43
N SER A 519 6.38 18.84 15.03
CA SER A 519 4.99 18.86 15.51
C SER A 519 4.23 17.63 15.02
N ASP A 520 3.38 17.03 15.85
CA ASP A 520 2.41 16.01 15.38
C ASP A 520 1.15 16.68 14.76
N ASP A 521 0.95 17.98 14.98
CA ASP A 521 -0.07 18.77 14.29
C ASP A 521 0.32 19.03 12.83
N GLN A 522 -0.58 18.65 11.92
CA GLN A 522 -0.38 18.76 10.48
C GLN A 522 -1.54 19.47 9.79
N TYR A 523 -1.21 20.23 8.75
CA TYR A 523 -2.14 20.99 7.93
C TYR A 523 -1.95 20.65 6.45
N VAL A 524 -2.92 21.03 5.62
CA VAL A 524 -2.76 21.01 4.15
C VAL A 524 -2.06 22.30 3.74
N HIS A 525 -0.94 22.18 3.04
CA HIS A 525 -0.21 23.28 2.42
C HIS A 525 -0.48 23.32 0.92
N LYS A 526 -0.26 24.48 0.30
CA LYS A 526 -0.42 24.73 -1.14
C LYS A 526 0.82 25.43 -1.71
N ILE A 527 1.33 24.95 -2.83
CA ILE A 527 2.44 25.56 -3.57
C ILE A 527 2.12 25.63 -5.08
N ASP A 528 2.72 26.59 -5.79
CA ASP A 528 2.80 26.57 -7.25
C ASP A 528 4.12 25.87 -7.62
N PRO A 529 4.10 24.66 -8.22
CA PRO A 529 5.32 23.95 -8.63
C PRO A 529 6.12 24.63 -9.77
N MET A 530 5.72 25.84 -10.16
CA MET A 530 6.30 26.65 -11.21
C MET A 530 6.52 28.10 -10.73
N SER A 531 6.58 28.35 -9.42
CA SER A 531 7.22 29.53 -8.81
C SER A 531 8.59 29.15 -8.22
N ASP A 532 9.35 30.14 -7.78
CA ASP A 532 10.65 29.94 -7.11
C ASP A 532 10.49 29.63 -5.60
N ASP A 533 9.26 29.43 -5.12
CA ASP A 533 8.98 29.10 -3.71
C ASP A 533 9.35 27.65 -3.40
N THR A 534 10.02 27.42 -2.27
CA THR A 534 10.30 26.07 -1.72
C THR A 534 9.35 25.65 -0.61
N GLU A 535 8.52 26.57 -0.10
CA GLU A 535 7.60 26.37 1.01
C GLU A 535 6.16 26.74 0.63
N GLY A 536 5.23 25.83 0.86
CA GLY A 536 3.80 26.02 0.57
C GLY A 536 3.04 26.72 1.69
N GLN A 537 2.03 27.50 1.32
CA GLN A 537 1.17 28.27 2.23
C GLN A 537 0.10 27.38 2.86
N VAL A 538 -0.14 27.54 4.18
CA VAL A 538 -1.15 26.78 4.94
C VAL A 538 -2.58 27.07 4.43
N LEU A 539 -3.37 26.03 4.18
CA LEU A 539 -4.74 26.11 3.66
C LEU A 539 -5.78 26.45 4.74
N GLY A 540 -5.42 27.33 5.67
CA GLY A 540 -6.20 27.69 6.86
C GLY A 540 -6.19 26.64 7.97
N SER A 541 -6.83 26.95 9.09
CA SER A 541 -6.71 26.28 10.40
C SER A 541 -7.34 24.88 10.55
N ALA A 542 -7.59 24.15 9.47
CA ALA A 542 -8.18 22.81 9.53
C ALA A 542 -7.09 21.73 9.54
N LYS A 543 -6.90 21.07 10.69
CA LYS A 543 -5.93 19.98 10.89
C LYS A 543 -6.30 18.74 10.05
N ILE A 544 -5.28 18.03 9.58
CA ILE A 544 -5.39 16.79 8.78
C ILE A 544 -4.65 15.65 9.49
N ALA A 545 -5.24 14.45 9.50
CA ALA A 545 -4.67 13.31 10.21
C ALA A 545 -3.39 12.74 9.56
N HIS A 546 -2.54 12.13 10.40
CA HIS A 546 -1.29 11.43 10.01
C HIS A 546 -1.48 10.33 8.93
N ASN A 547 -2.66 9.69 8.91
CA ASN A 547 -3.08 8.66 7.96
C ASN A 547 -3.93 9.21 6.79
N SER A 548 -4.46 10.43 6.89
CA SER A 548 -5.40 11.00 5.93
C SER A 548 -4.79 11.18 4.54
N ARG A 549 -5.63 10.95 3.53
CA ARG A 549 -5.35 11.22 2.12
C ARG A 549 -6.03 12.52 1.66
N LEU A 550 -5.51 13.16 0.62
CA LEU A 550 -6.15 14.28 -0.06
C LEU A 550 -6.91 13.79 -1.30
N ALA A 551 -8.13 14.27 -1.50
CA ALA A 551 -8.76 14.26 -2.82
C ALA A 551 -9.29 15.64 -3.20
N PHE A 552 -9.44 15.85 -4.51
CA PHE A 552 -9.87 17.11 -5.10
C PHE A 552 -10.95 16.89 -6.14
N SER A 553 -11.77 17.92 -6.33
CA SER A 553 -12.57 18.09 -7.54
C SER A 553 -12.49 19.57 -7.95
N ASP A 554 -12.09 19.78 -9.19
CA ASP A 554 -12.34 20.99 -9.97
C ASP A 554 -13.75 20.92 -10.62
N SER A 555 -14.33 22.09 -10.89
CA SER A 555 -15.60 22.26 -11.61
C SER A 555 -15.83 23.74 -11.92
N ASP A 556 -16.74 24.05 -12.86
CA ASP A 556 -17.14 25.43 -13.17
C ASP A 556 -17.70 26.21 -11.96
N VAL A 557 -18.16 25.51 -10.92
CA VAL A 557 -18.69 26.12 -9.68
C VAL A 557 -17.63 26.32 -8.59
N GLY A 558 -16.38 26.00 -8.87
CA GLY A 558 -15.26 26.09 -7.93
C GLY A 558 -14.71 24.74 -7.48
N PHE A 559 -13.74 24.82 -6.57
CA PHE A 559 -12.80 23.76 -6.24
C PHE A 559 -13.06 23.22 -4.84
N ARG A 560 -13.00 21.90 -4.69
CA ARG A 560 -13.24 21.20 -3.42
C ARG A 560 -12.03 20.37 -3.04
N VAL A 561 -11.67 20.39 -1.76
CA VAL A 561 -10.65 19.54 -1.15
C VAL A 561 -11.28 18.71 -0.05
N PHE A 562 -10.90 17.44 0.04
CA PHE A 562 -11.46 16.43 0.93
C PHE A 562 -10.33 15.77 1.73
N PHE A 563 -10.47 15.71 3.07
CA PHE A 563 -9.52 15.05 3.96
C PHE A 563 -10.12 14.72 5.34
N THR A 564 -9.53 13.74 6.02
CA THR A 564 -9.87 13.35 7.39
C THR A 564 -9.13 14.23 8.41
N THR A 565 -9.84 14.76 9.40
CA THR A 565 -9.25 15.42 10.58
C THR A 565 -8.70 14.38 11.57
N PRO A 566 -7.82 14.75 12.54
CA PRO A 566 -7.30 13.82 13.54
C PRO A 566 -8.37 13.07 14.35
N GLU A 567 -9.57 13.64 14.50
CA GLU A 567 -10.72 13.05 15.18
C GLU A 567 -11.49 12.02 14.32
N GLY A 568 -10.98 11.65 13.13
CA GLY A 568 -11.58 10.68 12.22
C GLY A 568 -12.72 11.23 11.36
N LYS A 569 -12.92 12.55 11.32
CA LYS A 569 -14.01 13.19 10.56
C LYS A 569 -13.54 13.56 9.16
N LEU A 570 -14.24 13.10 8.12
CA LEU A 570 -14.05 13.64 6.77
C LEU A 570 -14.68 15.03 6.68
N ILE A 571 -13.87 16.01 6.27
CA ILE A 571 -14.30 17.38 5.98
C ILE A 571 -14.07 17.74 4.52
N GLN A 572 -14.91 18.63 3.99
CA GLN A 572 -14.65 19.37 2.76
C GLN A 572 -14.28 20.83 3.05
N LYS A 573 -13.46 21.43 2.19
CA LYS A 573 -13.36 22.89 2.04
C LYS A 573 -13.63 23.27 0.58
N VAL A 574 -14.37 24.37 0.37
CA VAL A 574 -14.76 24.85 -0.96
C VAL A 574 -14.12 26.22 -1.25
N SER A 575 -13.48 26.38 -2.40
CA SER A 575 -13.12 27.68 -2.98
C SER A 575 -14.09 28.00 -4.12
N PRO A 576 -14.79 29.15 -4.09
CA PRO A 576 -15.87 29.46 -5.04
C PRO A 576 -15.40 29.98 -6.41
N GLY A 577 -14.08 29.97 -6.71
CA GLY A 577 -13.57 30.41 -8.01
C GLY A 577 -12.18 31.04 -7.98
N LYS A 578 -11.75 31.58 -9.13
CA LYS A 578 -10.35 31.97 -9.38
C LYS A 578 -9.91 33.12 -8.48
N GLY A 579 -8.80 32.92 -7.77
CA GLY A 579 -8.29 33.87 -6.78
C GLY A 579 -9.16 34.01 -5.53
N LYS A 580 -10.12 33.11 -5.27
CA LYS A 580 -10.92 33.11 -4.05
C LYS A 580 -10.34 32.13 -3.02
N SER A 581 -10.21 32.58 -1.78
CA SER A 581 -9.82 31.73 -0.65
C SER A 581 -10.81 30.57 -0.46
N PHE A 582 -10.33 29.45 0.08
CA PHE A 582 -11.20 28.39 0.57
C PHE A 582 -11.98 28.89 1.79
N GLY A 583 -13.26 28.52 1.87
CA GLY A 583 -14.12 28.81 3.02
C GLY A 583 -13.77 27.99 4.26
N THR A 584 -14.66 28.06 5.25
CA THR A 584 -14.64 27.18 6.42
C THR A 584 -14.73 25.71 6.02
N ALA A 585 -14.19 24.83 6.88
CA ALA A 585 -14.39 23.40 6.72
C ALA A 585 -15.82 23.00 7.10
N ALA A 586 -16.39 22.07 6.35
CA ALA A 586 -17.69 21.45 6.65
C ALA A 586 -17.52 19.94 6.79
N GLU A 587 -18.01 19.39 7.90
CA GLU A 587 -18.08 17.94 8.17
C GLU A 587 -19.02 17.26 7.17
N ILE A 588 -18.53 16.22 6.50
CA ILE A 588 -19.37 15.38 5.64
C ILE A 588 -19.96 14.27 6.51
N LYS A 589 -21.28 14.21 6.56
CA LYS A 589 -22.03 13.19 7.28
C LYS A 589 -22.60 12.20 6.28
N PHE A 590 -22.21 10.95 6.46
CA PHE A 590 -22.73 9.82 5.72
C PHE A 590 -23.73 9.09 6.60
N ASP A 591 -24.93 8.79 6.08
CA ASP A 591 -25.66 7.65 6.61
C ASP A 591 -25.13 6.38 5.95
N TRP A 592 -24.60 5.47 6.77
CA TRP A 592 -24.10 4.15 6.34
C TRP A 592 -25.21 3.07 6.38
N SER A 593 -26.47 3.44 6.66
CA SER A 593 -27.61 2.53 6.77
C SER A 593 -28.07 1.88 5.44
N SER A 594 -27.48 2.28 4.31
CA SER A 594 -27.97 2.02 2.94
C SER A 594 -28.14 0.53 2.60
N ASN A 595 -29.35 -0.01 2.84
CA ASN A 595 -29.89 -1.24 2.25
C ASN A 595 -29.01 -2.49 2.34
N LEU A 596 -28.80 -2.96 3.57
CA LEU A 596 -28.36 -4.33 3.89
C LEU A 596 -29.49 -5.38 3.70
N GLY A 597 -30.60 -5.00 3.07
CA GLY A 597 -31.77 -5.84 2.84
C GLY A 597 -31.59 -6.75 1.62
N GLN A 598 -31.78 -8.06 1.84
CA GLN A 598 -31.58 -9.14 0.85
C GLN A 598 -30.15 -9.22 0.30
N GLY A 599 -29.34 -10.08 0.92
CA GLY A 599 -28.37 -10.84 0.14
C GLY A 599 -29.16 -11.68 -0.86
N GLY A 600 -29.09 -11.31 -2.15
CA GLY A 600 -29.58 -12.19 -3.22
C GLY A 600 -28.71 -13.44 -3.28
N GLU A 601 -29.33 -14.60 -3.43
CA GLU A 601 -28.64 -15.87 -3.60
C GLU A 601 -27.65 -15.78 -4.78
N ASP A 602 -26.48 -16.43 -4.67
CA ASP A 602 -25.36 -16.36 -5.62
C ASP A 602 -25.71 -16.96 -7.00
N SER A 603 -26.54 -16.21 -7.73
CA SER A 603 -26.98 -16.52 -9.09
C SER A 603 -25.94 -16.02 -10.08
N TRP A 604 -24.74 -16.60 -10.01
CA TRP A 604 -23.89 -16.73 -11.19
C TRP A 604 -24.65 -17.62 -12.17
N GLY A 605 -25.48 -16.99 -13.00
CA GLY A 605 -26.32 -17.71 -13.94
C GLY A 605 -25.45 -18.40 -14.97
N ASP A 606 -25.53 -19.73 -15.04
CA ASP A 606 -25.06 -20.57 -16.14
C ASP A 606 -25.92 -20.30 -17.40
N GLY A 607 -25.89 -19.05 -17.86
CA GLY A 607 -26.56 -18.54 -19.04
C GLY A 607 -25.78 -18.97 -20.27
N ASN A 608 -26.33 -19.94 -20.99
CA ASN A 608 -25.75 -20.50 -22.20
C ASN A 608 -25.85 -19.52 -23.39
N ASP A 609 -25.08 -18.44 -23.35
CA ASP A 609 -24.86 -17.51 -24.46
C ASP A 609 -23.42 -17.69 -25.00
N ASP A 610 -23.29 -18.51 -26.03
CA ASP A 610 -22.05 -18.67 -26.78
C ASP A 610 -21.58 -17.32 -27.35
N ASN A 611 -20.57 -16.68 -26.75
CA ASN A 611 -19.40 -16.12 -27.47
C ASN A 611 -18.31 -15.53 -26.56
N ALA A 612 -17.05 -15.93 -26.85
CA ALA A 612 -15.83 -15.14 -26.67
C ALA A 612 -15.34 -14.74 -25.26
N TRP A 613 -15.64 -15.50 -24.20
CA TRP A 613 -15.03 -15.28 -22.86
C TRP A 613 -14.04 -16.37 -22.39
N ASP A 614 -14.15 -17.62 -22.86
CA ASP A 614 -13.27 -18.72 -22.44
C ASP A 614 -12.32 -19.22 -23.55
N LYS A 615 -11.36 -18.37 -23.91
CA LYS A 615 -10.08 -18.82 -24.49
C LYS A 615 -8.94 -17.96 -23.94
N PRO A 616 -7.89 -18.54 -23.32
CA PRO A 616 -6.64 -17.81 -23.18
C PRO A 616 -6.14 -17.46 -24.58
N GLY A 617 -5.70 -16.21 -24.76
CA GLY A 617 -4.92 -15.83 -25.95
C GLY A 617 -3.69 -16.74 -26.06
N PRO A 618 -3.17 -16.99 -27.27
CA PRO A 618 -2.09 -17.95 -27.49
C PRO A 618 -0.90 -17.63 -26.57
N VAL A 619 -0.60 -18.59 -25.68
CA VAL A 619 0.57 -18.50 -24.81
C VAL A 619 1.80 -18.66 -25.70
N ASN A 620 2.47 -17.55 -26.01
CA ASN A 620 3.83 -17.59 -26.54
C ASN A 620 4.73 -18.18 -25.45
N ASN A 621 4.88 -19.50 -25.52
CA ASN A 621 5.57 -20.30 -24.52
C ASN A 621 7.10 -20.25 -24.76
N ASP A 622 7.64 -19.05 -24.80
CA ASP A 622 9.09 -18.79 -24.85
C ASP A 622 9.67 -19.15 -23.47
N GLY A 623 10.06 -20.42 -23.35
CA GLY A 623 10.43 -21.03 -22.07
C GLY A 623 11.64 -20.36 -21.42
N TRP A 624 11.52 -20.08 -20.13
CA TRP A 624 12.63 -19.65 -19.28
C TRP A 624 13.58 -20.84 -19.01
N GLY A 625 14.39 -21.16 -20.01
CA GLY A 625 15.49 -22.12 -19.86
C GLY A 625 16.67 -21.50 -19.10
N ASP A 626 17.37 -22.34 -18.32
CA ASP A 626 18.62 -21.97 -17.65
C ASP A 626 19.63 -21.34 -18.62
N ASN A 627 20.13 -20.15 -18.28
CA ASN A 627 21.37 -19.62 -18.84
C ASN A 627 22.39 -19.47 -17.72
N GLY A 628 23.25 -20.49 -17.60
CA GLY A 628 24.32 -20.53 -16.61
C GLY A 628 25.40 -19.46 -16.84
N LEU A 629 26.23 -19.26 -15.82
CA LEU A 629 27.32 -18.28 -15.80
C LEU A 629 28.30 -18.46 -16.98
N VAL A 630 28.34 -17.48 -17.89
CA VAL A 630 29.37 -17.37 -18.94
C VAL A 630 30.42 -16.35 -18.50
N GLN A 631 31.68 -16.78 -18.42
CA GLN A 631 32.80 -15.89 -18.07
C GLN A 631 33.19 -14.97 -19.24
N PRO A 632 33.69 -13.74 -18.98
CA PRO A 632 34.11 -12.82 -20.03
C PRO A 632 35.34 -13.33 -20.78
N SER A 633 35.23 -13.45 -22.11
CA SER A 633 36.33 -13.83 -22.99
C SER A 633 37.27 -12.65 -23.29
N LYS A 634 38.55 -12.96 -23.52
CA LYS A 634 39.61 -11.96 -23.74
C LYS A 634 39.49 -11.30 -25.13
N PRO A 635 39.85 -10.01 -25.28
CA PRO A 635 39.87 -9.34 -26.58
C PRO A 635 40.99 -9.86 -27.48
N GLY A 636 40.71 -10.01 -28.78
CA GLY A 636 41.69 -10.29 -29.83
C GLY A 636 42.28 -9.00 -30.45
N PRO A 637 43.44 -9.08 -31.13
CA PRO A 637 44.11 -7.92 -31.72
C PRO A 637 43.47 -7.45 -33.04
N PRO A 638 43.63 -6.17 -33.42
CA PRO A 638 43.05 -5.61 -34.64
C PRO A 638 43.87 -5.93 -35.90
N VAL A 639 43.18 -6.09 -37.04
CA VAL A 639 43.79 -6.21 -38.39
C VAL A 639 43.03 -5.30 -39.38
N SER A 640 43.71 -4.84 -40.42
CA SER A 640 43.43 -3.60 -41.13
C SER A 640 42.55 -3.69 -42.40
N SER A 641 41.59 -2.75 -42.50
CA SER A 641 41.10 -2.06 -43.70
C SER A 641 41.19 -2.74 -45.10
N GLY A 642 40.04 -3.11 -45.65
CA GLY A 642 39.80 -3.25 -47.10
C GLY A 642 38.90 -2.12 -47.63
N LYS A 643 38.99 -1.72 -48.91
CA LYS A 643 38.32 -0.53 -49.47
C LYS A 643 37.10 -0.84 -50.35
N LYS A 644 36.03 -0.04 -50.15
CA LYS A 644 35.04 0.48 -51.13
C LYS A 644 34.36 -0.50 -52.12
N GLY A 645 33.04 -0.64 -51.97
CA GLY A 645 32.06 -1.04 -53.01
C GLY A 645 30.64 -0.59 -52.57
N PRO A 646 29.80 0.08 -53.39
CA PRO A 646 28.63 0.82 -52.86
C PRO A 646 27.23 0.40 -53.35
N PHE A 647 26.21 0.90 -52.63
CA PHE A 647 24.75 0.96 -52.90
C PHE A 647 23.93 -0.33 -52.80
N GLY A 648 22.78 -0.23 -52.11
CA GLY A 648 21.84 -1.35 -51.90
C GLY A 648 20.51 -1.04 -51.20
N TRP A 649 20.20 0.24 -50.89
CA TRP A 649 19.15 0.74 -49.97
C TRP A 649 19.45 0.56 -48.48
#